data_AF-A0A7J6WUP1-F1
#
_entry.id   AF-A0A7J6WUP1-F1
#
_cell.length_a   1.000
_cell.length_b   1.000
_cell.length_c   1.000
_cell.angle_alpha   90.00
_cell.angle_beta   90.00
_cell.angle_gamma   90.00
#
_symmetry.space_group_name_H-M   'P 1'
#
loop_
_entity.id
_entity.type
_entity.pdbx_description
1 polymer ?
#
loop_
_entity_poly.entity_id
_entity_poly.type
_entity_poly.pdbx_seq_one_letter_code
_entity_poly.pdbx_strand_id
1 'polypeptide(L)'
;MGLPGALPVLNSKVIEFAVKVGLALNCKLSFNSKFDRKQYFYPDLPKGYQISQFDIPIATNGYVDLDLPVEFGGGHRRFGITRVHIEEDAGKFLHFGTGSYSQVDLNRAGVPLLEIVSEPDIRSGLEAAEYASEIQRVVRFLGVSNGNMQEGSLRCDVNVSVRPIGQLEFGTKVEIKNLNAFSGVHRAIDYEISRQVKLHTQGQRDQIVQETRLWEEGAQKTVTMRKKEGLADYRYFPEPDLPEVVLTTAYIDNIKASLPELPELKRRRYEKMGLSMQDVLFLANDIQICKYFDAVIEKGADVKMATNWIMGDIAAYLKDVKLSIDEIKLTPEELAELIASIKGGIISGKIGKEILFELMSKGGTVKSLIEEKDLVQIVDPNEIERMVGKALAENPKQLELYRGGKTKLQGFFAGQIMKASKGCIDDCLGFLYSTPVEGSGDYKEILPFRFSSAVNPIPEDAFLVGSHLVDVGKADDMEGVTTTATARKIMVVADPGRESAGALQWALSHCVVEHDELILLHVQNAASWRNSFTFFRRPSQNSSSTSVSIESAHGGGVVSATGGGVDLEFLEVMKRACEAMQPKVRVRIERVDMEGKDKASAILNQCKALSVDVLVIGQRRSISNAILGCRLSGGSTKGMDNAEYLIENCKCTCVGVQKKGQNGGYVLNTRKHRNFWLLA
;
A
#
# COMPACT_ATOMS: atom_id res chain seq x y z
N MET A 1 -15.82 41.96 0.38
CA MET A 1 -17.01 42.72 0.84
C MET A 1 -17.98 43.11 -0.26
N GLY A 2 -17.54 43.40 -1.50
CA GLY A 2 -18.48 43.74 -2.58
C GLY A 2 -19.21 45.08 -2.37
N LEU A 3 -18.52 46.07 -1.81
CA LEU A 3 -19.10 47.39 -1.57
C LEU A 3 -19.42 48.09 -2.90
N PRO A 4 -20.49 48.91 -2.95
CA PRO A 4 -20.78 49.74 -4.11
C PRO A 4 -19.57 50.60 -4.51
N GLY A 5 -19.18 50.56 -5.79
CA GLY A 5 -18.04 51.30 -6.33
C GLY A 5 -16.67 50.63 -6.16
N ALA A 6 -16.58 49.47 -5.51
CA ALA A 6 -15.34 48.71 -5.44
C ALA A 6 -15.03 48.00 -6.78
N LEU A 7 -13.76 48.03 -7.20
CA LEU A 7 -13.27 47.35 -8.40
C LEU A 7 -12.25 46.25 -8.03
N PRO A 8 -12.22 45.11 -8.74
CA PRO A 8 -11.20 44.08 -8.56
C PRO A 8 -9.83 44.55 -9.09
N VAL A 9 -8.77 44.14 -8.41
CA VAL A 9 -7.39 44.30 -8.88
C VAL A 9 -6.71 42.94 -8.87
N LEU A 10 -6.19 42.52 -10.03
CA LEU A 10 -5.59 41.20 -10.19
C LEU A 10 -4.24 41.11 -9.45
N ASN A 11 -4.07 40.03 -8.68
CA ASN A 11 -2.81 39.71 -8.03
C ASN A 11 -1.85 39.04 -9.03
N SER A 12 -0.70 39.67 -9.31
CA SER A 12 0.30 39.16 -10.26
C SER A 12 0.88 37.80 -9.87
N LYS A 13 0.95 37.48 -8.58
CA LYS A 13 1.46 36.18 -8.09
C LYS A 13 0.54 35.02 -8.47
N VAL A 14 -0.77 35.27 -8.59
CA VAL A 14 -1.75 34.27 -9.01
C VAL A 14 -1.49 33.85 -10.46
N ILE A 15 -1.14 34.80 -11.33
CA ILE A 15 -0.77 34.52 -12.72
C ILE A 15 0.52 33.69 -12.77
N GLU A 16 1.55 34.06 -12.01
CA GLU A 16 2.78 33.28 -11.93
C GLU A 16 2.50 31.82 -11.51
N PHE A 17 1.68 31.62 -10.48
CA PHE A 17 1.33 30.29 -9.97
C PHE A 17 0.48 29.51 -10.97
N ALA A 18 -0.47 30.15 -11.63
CA ALA A 18 -1.29 29.53 -12.66
C ALA A 18 -0.44 29.04 -13.84
N VAL A 19 0.52 29.86 -14.29
CA VAL A 19 1.46 29.49 -15.35
C VAL A 19 2.37 28.35 -14.91
N LYS A 20 2.89 28.37 -13.67
CA LYS A 20 3.68 27.26 -13.10
C LYS A 20 2.91 25.94 -13.13
N VAL A 21 1.66 25.95 -12.67
CA VAL A 21 0.79 24.78 -12.66
C VAL A 21 0.49 24.33 -14.09
N GLY A 22 0.15 25.24 -14.99
CA GLY A 22 -0.10 24.93 -16.41
C GLY A 22 1.10 24.25 -17.07
N LEU A 23 2.31 24.77 -16.87
CA LEU A 23 3.54 24.16 -17.40
C LEU A 23 3.82 22.79 -16.79
N ALA A 24 3.67 22.65 -15.46
CA ALA A 24 3.92 21.39 -14.77
C ALA A 24 2.95 20.27 -15.15
N LEU A 25 1.72 20.65 -15.54
CA LEU A 25 0.67 19.77 -16.02
C LEU A 25 0.70 19.61 -17.55
N ASN A 26 1.80 19.99 -18.21
CA ASN A 26 2.00 19.88 -19.65
C ASN A 26 0.89 20.55 -20.49
N CYS A 27 0.21 21.55 -19.94
CA CYS A 27 -0.87 22.26 -20.61
C CYS A 27 -0.33 23.22 -21.68
N LYS A 28 -1.15 23.46 -22.70
CA LYS A 28 -1.00 24.60 -23.60
C LYS A 28 -1.45 25.88 -22.88
N LEU A 29 -0.51 26.80 -22.65
CA LEU A 29 -0.81 28.12 -22.09
C LEU A 29 -1.49 29.04 -23.12
N SER A 30 -2.42 29.86 -22.64
CA SER A 30 -3.06 30.90 -23.43
C SER A 30 -2.24 32.20 -23.34
N PHE A 31 -1.77 32.72 -24.48
CA PHE A 31 -1.06 34.01 -24.53
C PHE A 31 -1.97 35.19 -24.20
N ASN A 32 -3.26 35.04 -24.46
CA ASN A 32 -4.31 35.96 -24.08
C ASN A 32 -5.34 35.16 -23.30
N SER A 33 -5.64 35.56 -22.08
CA SER A 33 -6.73 34.99 -21.28
C SER A 33 -7.54 36.10 -20.65
N LYS A 34 -8.81 35.80 -20.35
CA LYS A 34 -9.73 36.79 -19.78
C LYS A 34 -10.45 36.25 -18.55
N PHE A 35 -11.01 37.17 -17.79
CA PHE A 35 -11.90 36.85 -16.67
C PHE A 35 -13.36 37.01 -17.09
N ASP A 36 -14.23 36.28 -16.40
CA ASP A 36 -15.66 36.22 -16.62
C ASP A 36 -16.39 36.26 -15.29
N ARG A 37 -17.62 36.78 -15.29
CA ARG A 37 -18.52 36.75 -14.14
C ARG A 37 -19.41 35.52 -14.22
N LYS A 38 -19.28 34.62 -13.25
CA LYS A 38 -20.20 33.52 -12.99
C LYS A 38 -21.28 33.98 -12.01
N GLN A 39 -22.49 34.23 -12.49
CA GLN A 39 -23.54 34.85 -11.68
C GLN A 39 -24.33 33.81 -10.87
N TYR A 40 -24.38 33.99 -9.56
CA TYR A 40 -25.30 33.28 -8.68
C TYR A 40 -25.42 34.02 -7.34
N PHE A 41 -26.61 33.94 -6.74
CA PHE A 41 -26.88 34.55 -5.45
C PHE A 41 -26.70 33.53 -4.34
N TYR A 42 -25.76 33.80 -3.44
CA TYR A 42 -25.61 33.05 -2.21
C TYR A 42 -25.01 33.96 -1.12
N PRO A 43 -25.39 33.83 0.17
CA PRO A 43 -24.96 34.77 1.22
C PRO A 43 -23.45 34.90 1.42
N ASP A 44 -22.68 33.86 1.11
CA ASP A 44 -21.21 33.86 1.22
C ASP A 44 -20.49 34.53 0.04
N LEU A 45 -21.23 34.92 -1.00
CA LEU A 45 -20.71 35.56 -2.20
C LEU A 45 -21.27 37.00 -2.30
N PRO A 46 -20.61 37.99 -1.68
CA PRO A 46 -21.18 39.31 -1.48
C PRO A 46 -21.42 40.10 -2.77
N LYS A 47 -20.72 39.79 -3.86
CA LYS A 47 -20.86 40.48 -5.15
C LYS A 47 -22.07 40.01 -5.97
N GLY A 48 -22.67 38.87 -5.62
CA GLY A 48 -23.69 38.20 -6.45
C GLY A 48 -23.14 37.56 -7.73
N TYR A 49 -21.81 37.56 -7.91
CA TYR A 49 -21.09 36.86 -8.96
C TYR A 49 -19.68 36.51 -8.48
N GLN A 50 -19.15 35.41 -9.00
CA GLN A 50 -17.79 34.94 -8.79
C GLN A 50 -16.97 35.29 -10.04
N ILE A 51 -15.84 35.97 -9.85
CA ILE A 51 -14.85 36.18 -10.91
C ILE A 51 -14.13 34.86 -11.14
N SER A 52 -14.21 34.36 -12.38
CA SER A 52 -13.61 33.10 -12.83
C SER A 52 -13.10 33.28 -14.27
N GLN A 53 -12.77 32.22 -14.99
CA GLN A 53 -12.53 32.25 -16.43
C GLN A 53 -13.43 31.21 -17.10
N PHE A 54 -14.10 31.53 -18.20
CA PHE A 54 -15.03 30.61 -18.84
C PHE A 54 -14.49 30.00 -20.13
N ASP A 55 -14.43 30.75 -21.21
CA ASP A 55 -14.09 30.30 -22.57
C ASP A 55 -12.57 30.35 -22.87
N ILE A 56 -11.84 31.33 -22.31
CA ILE A 56 -10.40 31.52 -22.54
C ILE A 56 -9.63 31.41 -21.20
N PRO A 57 -9.47 30.19 -20.64
CA PRO A 57 -8.72 29.98 -19.42
C PRO A 57 -7.21 30.14 -19.65
N ILE A 58 -6.46 30.31 -18.56
CA ILE A 58 -4.99 30.50 -18.60
C ILE A 58 -4.23 29.29 -19.20
N ALA A 59 -4.75 28.06 -19.03
CA ALA A 59 -4.15 26.86 -19.63
C ALA A 59 -5.20 25.80 -20.00
N THR A 60 -4.94 25.06 -21.09
CA THR A 60 -5.82 24.00 -21.63
C THR A 60 -5.03 22.79 -22.11
N ASN A 61 -5.69 21.65 -22.29
CA ASN A 61 -5.14 20.48 -22.99
C ASN A 61 -3.77 20.02 -22.47
N GLY A 62 -3.72 19.67 -21.19
CA GLY A 62 -2.55 19.09 -20.55
C GLY A 62 -2.71 17.62 -20.23
N TYR A 63 -1.76 17.10 -19.46
CA TYR A 63 -1.82 15.75 -18.91
C TYR A 63 -0.87 15.60 -17.72
N VAL A 64 -1.18 14.61 -16.88
CA VAL A 64 -0.30 14.13 -15.82
C VAL A 64 -0.05 12.64 -16.00
N ASP A 65 1.22 12.25 -15.84
CA ASP A 65 1.68 10.87 -15.85
C ASP A 65 1.90 10.42 -14.40
N LEU A 66 1.38 9.25 -14.03
CA LEU A 66 1.58 8.67 -12.69
C LEU A 66 1.64 7.14 -12.75
N ASP A 67 2.35 6.56 -11.79
CA ASP A 67 2.44 5.12 -11.60
C ASP A 67 1.37 4.64 -10.62
N LEU A 68 0.57 3.65 -11.04
CA LEU A 68 -0.42 3.02 -10.18
C LEU A 68 0.23 1.97 -9.26
N PRO A 69 -0.26 1.78 -8.04
CA PRO A 69 0.29 0.79 -7.12
C PRO A 69 0.19 -0.64 -7.67
N VAL A 70 1.27 -1.42 -7.50
CA VAL A 70 1.38 -2.81 -8.00
C VAL A 70 0.29 -3.73 -7.44
N GLU A 71 -0.17 -3.46 -6.22
CA GLU A 71 -1.26 -4.18 -5.56
C GLU A 71 -2.60 -4.14 -6.32
N PHE A 72 -2.76 -3.22 -7.29
CA PHE A 72 -3.95 -3.08 -8.12
C PHE A 72 -3.69 -3.27 -9.62
N GLY A 73 -2.68 -4.08 -9.96
CA GLY A 73 -2.28 -4.35 -11.35
C GLY A 73 -1.14 -3.48 -11.85
N GLY A 74 -0.76 -2.45 -11.09
CA GLY A 74 0.36 -1.57 -11.39
C GLY A 74 0.27 -0.86 -12.73
N GLY A 75 1.35 -0.21 -13.11
CA GLY A 75 1.54 0.33 -14.46
C GLY A 75 1.55 1.85 -14.52
N HIS A 76 2.12 2.33 -15.62
CA HIS A 76 2.26 3.75 -15.90
C HIS A 76 1.05 4.25 -16.69
N ARG A 77 0.39 5.29 -16.19
CA ARG A 77 -0.83 5.84 -16.79
C ARG A 77 -0.77 7.34 -16.96
N ARG A 78 -1.27 7.77 -18.12
CA ARG A 78 -1.54 9.17 -18.45
C ARG A 78 -3.01 9.51 -18.21
N PHE A 79 -3.24 10.67 -17.60
CA PHE A 79 -4.56 11.26 -17.39
C PHE A 79 -4.61 12.66 -18.00
N GLY A 80 -5.58 12.91 -18.89
CA GLY A 80 -5.74 14.20 -19.54
C GLY A 80 -6.24 15.29 -18.59
N ILE A 81 -5.88 16.54 -18.91
CA ILE A 81 -6.35 17.74 -18.22
C ILE A 81 -6.99 18.65 -19.26
N THR A 82 -8.29 18.88 -19.12
CA THR A 82 -9.05 19.74 -20.02
C THR A 82 -8.58 21.19 -19.88
N ARG A 83 -8.48 21.68 -18.63
CA ARG A 83 -8.21 23.09 -18.34
C ARG A 83 -7.69 23.32 -16.92
N VAL A 84 -6.96 24.41 -16.78
CA VAL A 84 -6.62 25.05 -15.50
C VAL A 84 -7.08 26.50 -15.61
N HIS A 85 -7.82 26.98 -14.62
CA HIS A 85 -8.29 28.35 -14.63
C HIS A 85 -8.32 28.98 -13.24
N ILE A 86 -8.28 30.31 -13.23
CA ILE A 86 -8.25 31.10 -12.01
C ILE A 86 -9.67 31.51 -11.63
N GLU A 87 -9.99 31.38 -10.35
CA GLU A 87 -11.22 31.94 -9.79
C GLU A 87 -10.97 32.47 -8.37
N GLU A 88 -11.97 33.13 -7.81
CA GLU A 88 -11.96 33.54 -6.41
C GLU A 88 -12.82 32.62 -5.54
N ASP A 89 -12.42 32.40 -4.29
CA ASP A 89 -13.22 31.64 -3.34
C ASP A 89 -14.38 32.47 -2.75
N ALA A 90 -15.42 31.77 -2.33
CA ALA A 90 -16.52 32.35 -1.57
C ALA A 90 -16.19 32.38 -0.06
N GLY A 91 -16.99 33.15 0.69
CA GLY A 91 -16.96 33.15 2.15
C GLY A 91 -17.35 31.80 2.76
N LYS A 92 -17.50 31.78 4.08
CA LYS A 92 -17.97 30.63 4.84
C LYS A 92 -19.38 30.90 5.36
N PHE A 93 -20.25 29.91 5.20
CA PHE A 93 -21.62 29.93 5.69
C PHE A 93 -21.77 28.92 6.84
N LEU A 94 -22.23 29.38 8.00
CA LEU A 94 -22.34 28.58 9.21
C LEU A 94 -23.77 28.60 9.75
N HIS A 95 -24.38 27.43 9.95
CA HIS A 95 -25.70 27.32 10.55
C HIS A 95 -25.60 27.23 12.08
N PHE A 96 -26.35 28.06 12.79
CA PHE A 96 -26.36 28.11 14.27
C PHE A 96 -27.76 27.82 14.82
N GLY A 97 -27.79 27.28 16.05
CA GLY A 97 -29.01 27.03 16.85
C GLY A 97 -30.11 26.28 16.09
N THR A 98 -30.09 24.95 16.11
CA THR A 98 -31.06 24.03 15.43
C THR A 98 -31.48 24.40 13.99
N GLY A 99 -30.76 25.31 13.31
CA GLY A 99 -31.09 25.81 11.96
C GLY A 99 -31.93 27.10 11.89
N SER A 100 -32.11 27.82 13.01
CA SER A 100 -32.95 29.04 13.07
C SER A 100 -32.35 30.27 12.37
N TYR A 101 -31.02 30.37 12.28
CA TYR A 101 -30.32 31.41 11.52
C TYR A 101 -28.95 30.92 11.06
N SER A 102 -28.33 31.68 10.16
CA SER A 102 -26.99 31.40 9.65
C SER A 102 -26.10 32.63 9.76
N GLN A 103 -24.81 32.43 10.00
CA GLN A 103 -23.80 33.46 10.06
C GLN A 103 -22.89 33.36 8.82
N VAL A 104 -22.50 34.52 8.29
CA VAL A 104 -21.61 34.62 7.13
C VAL A 104 -20.26 35.17 7.60
N ASP A 105 -19.19 34.44 7.32
CA ASP A 105 -17.81 34.89 7.51
C ASP A 105 -17.15 35.11 6.15
N LEU A 106 -16.77 36.37 5.86
CA LEU A 106 -16.20 36.77 4.58
C LEU A 106 -14.66 36.80 4.56
N ASN A 107 -13.97 36.33 5.60
CA ASN A 107 -12.50 36.31 5.65
C ASN A 107 -11.87 35.51 4.50
N ARG A 108 -12.58 34.48 4.01
CA ARG A 108 -12.15 33.64 2.87
C ARG A 108 -12.57 34.20 1.50
N ALA A 109 -13.53 35.12 1.45
CA ALA A 109 -14.06 35.62 0.19
C ALA A 109 -12.99 36.41 -0.57
N GLY A 110 -12.73 36.03 -1.83
CA GLY A 110 -11.69 36.65 -2.67
C GLY A 110 -10.33 35.97 -2.60
N VAL A 111 -10.16 34.91 -1.80
CA VAL A 111 -8.92 34.11 -1.81
C VAL A 111 -8.74 33.46 -3.19
N PRO A 112 -7.55 33.52 -3.81
CA PRO A 112 -7.33 32.93 -5.13
C PRO A 112 -7.49 31.41 -5.13
N LEU A 113 -8.15 30.89 -6.16
CA LEU A 113 -8.27 29.47 -6.45
C LEU A 113 -7.78 29.17 -7.87
N LEU A 114 -7.28 27.95 -8.03
CA LEU A 114 -6.97 27.35 -9.31
C LEU A 114 -7.83 26.10 -9.45
N GLU A 115 -8.81 26.13 -10.35
CA GLU A 115 -9.63 24.98 -10.67
C GLU A 115 -9.00 24.19 -11.83
N ILE A 116 -8.61 22.96 -11.53
CA ILE A 116 -8.05 21.99 -12.48
C ILE A 116 -9.14 20.98 -12.82
N VAL A 117 -9.53 20.95 -14.09
CA VAL A 117 -10.55 20.01 -14.59
C VAL A 117 -9.86 18.92 -15.39
N SER A 118 -9.97 17.69 -14.94
CA SER A 118 -9.45 16.51 -15.65
C SER A 118 -10.33 16.15 -16.84
N GLU A 119 -9.74 15.50 -17.84
CA GLU A 119 -10.52 14.73 -18.81
C GLU A 119 -11.23 13.56 -18.11
N PRO A 120 -12.34 13.05 -18.66
CA PRO A 120 -13.04 11.89 -18.12
C PRO A 120 -12.30 10.59 -18.50
N ASP A 121 -11.01 10.49 -18.18
CA ASP A 121 -10.11 9.35 -18.50
C ASP A 121 -9.90 8.39 -17.33
N ILE A 122 -10.35 8.78 -16.15
CA ILE A 122 -10.28 8.01 -14.91
C ILE A 122 -11.36 6.93 -14.91
N ARG A 123 -11.02 5.69 -14.52
CA ARG A 123 -11.88 4.50 -14.66
C ARG A 123 -12.17 3.78 -13.35
N SER A 124 -11.52 4.13 -12.25
CA SER A 124 -11.78 3.54 -10.93
C SER A 124 -11.62 4.56 -9.80
N GLY A 125 -12.18 4.26 -8.62
CA GLY A 125 -11.98 5.09 -7.43
C GLY A 125 -10.52 5.19 -7.01
N LEU A 126 -9.74 4.12 -7.21
CA LEU A 126 -8.31 4.12 -6.98
C LEU A 126 -7.58 5.10 -7.91
N GLU A 127 -7.80 5.01 -9.23
CA GLU A 127 -7.18 5.93 -10.19
C GLU A 127 -7.50 7.39 -9.86
N ALA A 128 -8.74 7.67 -9.42
CA ALA A 128 -9.14 9.01 -9.01
C ALA A 128 -8.38 9.50 -7.77
N ALA A 129 -8.18 8.62 -6.78
CA ALA A 129 -7.44 8.95 -5.57
C ALA A 129 -5.94 9.18 -5.85
N GLU A 130 -5.34 8.36 -6.72
CA GLU A 130 -3.94 8.53 -7.13
C GLU A 130 -3.74 9.77 -7.99
N TYR A 131 -4.67 10.05 -8.92
CA TYR A 131 -4.68 11.30 -9.69
C TYR A 131 -4.74 12.52 -8.77
N ALA A 132 -5.69 12.55 -7.83
CA ALA A 132 -5.83 13.67 -6.91
C ALA A 132 -4.60 13.83 -6.00
N SER A 133 -4.00 12.71 -5.58
CA SER A 133 -2.76 12.70 -4.80
C SER A 133 -1.57 13.21 -5.62
N GLU A 134 -1.48 12.88 -6.91
CA GLU A 134 -0.44 13.37 -7.80
C GLU A 134 -0.57 14.87 -8.05
N ILE A 135 -1.79 15.37 -8.28
CA ILE A 135 -2.03 16.82 -8.39
C ILE A 135 -1.59 17.54 -7.10
N GLN A 136 -1.89 16.97 -5.93
CA GLN A 136 -1.41 17.50 -4.65
C GLN A 136 0.11 17.54 -4.58
N ARG A 137 0.80 16.46 -5.00
CA ARG A 137 2.27 16.43 -5.05
C ARG A 137 2.82 17.49 -5.98
N VAL A 138 2.27 17.64 -7.19
CA VAL A 138 2.71 18.66 -8.16
C VAL A 138 2.60 20.05 -7.55
N VAL A 139 1.45 20.43 -6.97
CA VAL A 139 1.29 21.80 -6.41
C VAL A 139 2.19 22.07 -5.21
N ARG A 140 2.50 21.04 -4.40
CA ARG A 140 3.45 21.12 -3.30
C ARG A 140 4.89 21.29 -3.78
N PHE A 141 5.29 20.51 -4.79
CA PHE A 141 6.62 20.62 -5.41
C PHE A 141 6.85 22.00 -6.00
N LEU A 142 5.83 22.56 -6.65
CA LEU A 142 5.88 23.92 -7.19
C LEU A 142 5.88 25.02 -6.12
N GLY A 143 5.51 24.69 -4.87
CA GLY A 143 5.38 25.65 -3.78
C GLY A 143 4.21 26.63 -3.96
N VAL A 144 3.16 26.25 -4.71
CA VAL A 144 2.00 27.13 -4.98
C VAL A 144 0.83 26.91 -4.01
N SER A 145 0.75 25.74 -3.37
CA SER A 145 -0.23 25.40 -2.34
C SER A 145 0.31 24.30 -1.42
N ASN A 146 -0.11 24.31 -0.15
CA ASN A 146 0.16 23.19 0.76
C ASN A 146 -0.72 21.96 0.45
N GLY A 147 -1.79 22.12 -0.35
CA GLY A 147 -2.65 21.06 -0.84
C GLY A 147 -3.38 20.23 0.24
N ASN A 148 -3.49 20.71 1.47
CA ASN A 148 -4.09 19.99 2.59
C ASN A 148 -5.62 19.91 2.45
N MET A 149 -6.17 18.70 2.27
CA MET A 149 -7.62 18.51 2.15
C MET A 149 -8.36 18.83 3.46
N GLN A 150 -7.77 18.51 4.61
CA GLN A 150 -8.38 18.74 5.93
C GLN A 150 -8.53 20.23 6.27
N GLU A 151 -7.61 21.05 5.76
CA GLU A 151 -7.63 22.51 5.93
C GLU A 151 -8.47 23.20 4.84
N GLY A 152 -8.89 22.46 3.79
CA GLY A 152 -9.69 22.97 2.69
C GLY A 152 -8.92 23.75 1.62
N SER A 153 -7.58 23.66 1.62
CA SER A 153 -6.70 24.26 0.59
C SER A 153 -6.53 23.37 -0.66
N LEU A 154 -6.96 22.11 -0.58
CA LEU A 154 -7.27 21.26 -1.73
C LEU A 154 -8.71 20.76 -1.59
N ARG A 155 -9.50 20.91 -2.64
CA ARG A 155 -10.88 20.41 -2.72
C ARG A 155 -11.02 19.58 -3.98
N CYS A 156 -11.83 18.53 -3.90
CA CYS A 156 -12.11 17.66 -5.02
C CYS A 156 -13.58 17.29 -5.02
N ASP A 157 -14.25 17.64 -6.10
CA ASP A 157 -15.59 17.17 -6.44
C ASP A 157 -15.44 16.13 -7.56
N VAL A 158 -16.11 15.00 -7.44
CA VAL A 158 -15.97 13.89 -8.39
C VAL A 158 -17.25 13.69 -9.17
N ASN A 159 -17.10 13.36 -10.45
CA ASN A 159 -18.20 13.18 -11.36
C ASN A 159 -18.19 11.75 -11.88
N VAL A 160 -19.21 10.97 -11.54
CA VAL A 160 -19.29 9.54 -11.83
C VAL A 160 -20.45 9.26 -12.77
N SER A 161 -20.18 8.48 -13.80
CA SER A 161 -21.18 7.91 -14.68
C SER A 161 -20.72 6.53 -15.15
N VAL A 162 -21.62 5.57 -15.17
CA VAL A 162 -21.38 4.23 -15.74
C VAL A 162 -22.11 4.08 -17.07
N ARG A 163 -21.57 3.25 -17.97
CA ARG A 163 -22.24 2.86 -19.21
C ARG A 163 -22.05 1.37 -19.47
N PRO A 164 -23.06 0.68 -20.05
CA PRO A 164 -22.90 -0.69 -20.53
C PRO A 164 -21.77 -0.83 -21.56
N ILE A 165 -21.12 -1.99 -21.59
CA ILE A 165 -20.10 -2.31 -22.59
C ILE A 165 -20.72 -2.26 -23.98
N GLY A 166 -20.04 -1.62 -24.92
CA GLY A 166 -20.52 -1.40 -26.30
C GLY A 166 -21.32 -0.10 -26.49
N GLN A 167 -21.78 0.54 -25.41
CA GLN A 167 -22.43 1.86 -25.51
C GLN A 167 -21.36 2.96 -25.63
N LEU A 168 -21.45 3.79 -26.68
CA LEU A 168 -20.53 4.91 -26.88
C LEU A 168 -20.88 6.11 -25.97
N GLU A 169 -22.16 6.41 -25.82
CA GLU A 169 -22.61 7.53 -25.00
C GLU A 169 -22.44 7.25 -23.51
N PHE A 170 -22.02 8.25 -22.75
CA PHE A 170 -21.98 8.19 -21.29
C PHE A 170 -23.40 8.09 -20.70
N GLY A 171 -23.50 7.49 -19.51
CA GLY A 171 -24.74 7.45 -18.75
C GLY A 171 -25.07 8.80 -18.11
N THR A 172 -26.06 8.80 -17.22
CA THR A 172 -26.36 9.98 -16.42
C THR A 172 -25.19 10.26 -15.46
N LYS A 173 -24.81 11.53 -15.35
CA LYS A 173 -23.71 11.99 -14.50
C LYS A 173 -24.23 12.33 -13.10
N VAL A 174 -23.56 11.80 -12.08
CA VAL A 174 -23.75 12.16 -10.68
C VAL A 174 -22.51 12.86 -10.16
N GLU A 175 -22.71 13.97 -9.46
CA GLU A 175 -21.62 14.75 -8.85
C GLU A 175 -21.59 14.46 -7.35
N ILE A 176 -20.46 14.01 -6.81
CA ILE A 176 -20.27 13.77 -5.38
C ILE A 176 -19.40 14.88 -4.80
N LYS A 177 -19.89 15.50 -3.73
CA LYS A 177 -19.20 16.55 -2.97
C LYS A 177 -18.88 16.09 -1.54
N ASN A 178 -18.16 16.94 -0.81
CA ASN A 178 -17.76 16.73 0.59
C ASN A 178 -16.78 15.57 0.79
N LEU A 179 -15.73 15.55 -0.04
CA LEU A 179 -14.64 14.58 0.01
C LEU A 179 -13.42 15.21 0.68
N ASN A 180 -13.13 14.82 1.92
CA ASN A 180 -12.09 15.45 2.75
C ASN A 180 -10.78 14.64 2.81
N ALA A 181 -10.71 13.49 2.13
CA ALA A 181 -9.52 12.65 2.06
C ALA A 181 -9.52 11.83 0.76
N PHE A 182 -8.34 11.51 0.21
CA PHE A 182 -8.20 10.66 -0.99
C PHE A 182 -8.81 9.27 -0.81
N SER A 183 -8.72 8.71 0.41
CA SER A 183 -9.37 7.42 0.69
C SER A 183 -10.91 7.53 0.64
N GLY A 184 -11.46 8.70 1.00
CA GLY A 184 -12.88 9.01 0.85
C GLY A 184 -13.27 9.15 -0.62
N VAL A 185 -12.41 9.77 -1.45
CA VAL A 185 -12.60 9.83 -2.92
C VAL A 185 -12.73 8.43 -3.51
N HIS A 186 -11.79 7.53 -3.19
CA HIS A 186 -11.81 6.14 -3.65
C HIS A 186 -13.12 5.44 -3.27
N ARG A 187 -13.46 5.43 -1.97
CA ARG A 187 -14.66 4.72 -1.48
C ARG A 187 -15.96 5.31 -2.00
N ALA A 188 -16.04 6.63 -2.14
CA ALA A 188 -17.23 7.30 -2.66
C ALA A 188 -17.50 6.94 -4.12
N ILE A 189 -16.45 6.90 -4.95
CA ILE A 189 -16.57 6.52 -6.35
C ILE A 189 -16.97 5.05 -6.48
N ASP A 190 -16.33 4.14 -5.75
CA ASP A 190 -16.65 2.71 -5.83
C ASP A 190 -18.07 2.40 -5.36
N TYR A 191 -18.52 3.06 -4.29
CA TYR A 191 -19.90 2.99 -3.83
C TYR A 191 -20.88 3.48 -4.92
N GLU A 192 -20.56 4.61 -5.53
CA GLU A 192 -21.41 5.22 -6.56
C GLU A 192 -21.47 4.39 -7.84
N ILE A 193 -20.34 3.84 -8.29
CA ILE A 193 -20.27 2.89 -9.40
C ILE A 193 -21.17 1.69 -9.09
N SER A 194 -21.00 1.08 -7.91
CA SER A 194 -21.79 -0.08 -7.49
C SER A 194 -23.29 0.22 -7.45
N ARG A 195 -23.67 1.42 -6.98
CA ARG A 195 -25.06 1.89 -6.96
C ARG A 195 -25.64 2.02 -8.36
N GLN A 196 -24.93 2.71 -9.26
CA GLN A 196 -25.39 2.92 -10.63
C GLN A 196 -25.48 1.59 -11.39
N VAL A 197 -24.48 0.72 -11.25
CA VAL A 197 -24.49 -0.63 -11.86
C VAL A 197 -25.68 -1.44 -11.35
N LYS A 198 -25.96 -1.43 -10.05
CA LYS A 198 -27.12 -2.14 -9.47
C LYS A 198 -28.44 -1.64 -10.08
N LEU A 199 -28.62 -0.32 -10.20
CA LEU A 199 -29.80 0.27 -10.80
C LEU A 199 -29.94 -0.09 -12.28
N HIS A 200 -28.84 -0.11 -13.03
CA HIS A 200 -28.82 -0.59 -14.41
C HIS A 200 -29.25 -2.06 -14.52
N THR A 201 -28.66 -2.95 -13.72
CA THR A 201 -28.95 -4.40 -13.75
C THR A 201 -30.39 -4.72 -13.32
N GLN A 202 -31.01 -3.88 -12.48
CA GLN A 202 -32.40 -4.01 -12.05
C GLN A 202 -33.42 -3.39 -13.02
N GLY A 203 -32.98 -2.84 -14.16
CA GLY A 203 -33.84 -2.13 -15.11
C GLY A 203 -34.36 -0.80 -14.57
N GLN A 204 -33.73 -0.25 -13.53
CA GLN A 204 -34.11 0.99 -12.84
C GLN A 204 -33.21 2.17 -13.23
N ARG A 205 -32.75 2.22 -14.47
CA ARG A 205 -31.85 3.27 -14.98
C ARG A 205 -32.42 4.68 -14.78
N ASP A 206 -33.74 4.84 -14.90
CA ASP A 206 -34.41 6.13 -14.78
C ASP A 206 -34.32 6.74 -13.37
N GLN A 207 -33.93 5.95 -12.37
CA GLN A 207 -33.64 6.46 -11.03
C GLN A 207 -32.26 7.15 -10.95
N ILE A 208 -31.38 6.94 -11.92
CA ILE A 208 -30.10 7.65 -12.02
C ILE A 208 -30.39 8.99 -12.72
N VAL A 209 -30.71 9.99 -11.90
CA VAL A 209 -30.94 11.37 -12.33
C VAL A 209 -29.69 12.22 -12.13
N GLN A 210 -29.60 13.33 -12.84
CA GLN A 210 -28.52 14.29 -12.64
C GLN A 210 -28.74 14.99 -11.30
N GLU A 211 -27.87 14.70 -10.34
CA GLU A 211 -27.99 15.20 -8.97
C GLU A 211 -26.61 15.44 -8.35
N THR A 212 -26.61 16.27 -7.31
CA THR A 212 -25.45 16.42 -6.42
C THR A 212 -25.69 15.56 -5.19
N ARG A 213 -24.75 14.66 -4.90
CA ARG A 213 -24.74 13.80 -3.74
C ARG A 213 -23.62 14.20 -2.78
N LEU A 214 -23.81 13.89 -1.51
CA LEU A 214 -22.81 14.07 -0.47
C LEU A 214 -22.26 12.72 -0.04
N TRP A 215 -20.95 12.64 0.14
CA TRP A 215 -20.34 11.49 0.79
C TRP A 215 -20.50 11.58 2.31
N GLU A 216 -21.09 10.55 2.91
CA GLU A 216 -21.20 10.40 4.36
C GLU A 216 -20.16 9.40 4.88
N GLU A 217 -19.08 9.91 5.46
CA GLU A 217 -17.98 9.09 5.99
C GLU A 217 -18.44 8.11 7.08
N GLY A 218 -19.36 8.52 7.97
CA GLY A 218 -19.84 7.63 9.04
C GLY A 218 -20.63 6.42 8.53
N ALA A 219 -21.41 6.60 7.47
CA ALA A 219 -22.29 5.58 6.90
C ALA A 219 -21.71 4.90 5.65
N GLN A 220 -20.56 5.38 5.14
CA GLN A 220 -19.88 4.89 3.94
C GLN A 220 -20.81 4.80 2.72
N LYS A 221 -21.62 5.85 2.49
CA LYS A 221 -22.61 5.92 1.41
C LYS A 221 -22.70 7.32 0.82
N THR A 222 -23.18 7.41 -0.42
CA THR A 222 -23.57 8.69 -1.03
C THR A 222 -25.05 8.97 -0.73
N VAL A 223 -25.39 10.20 -0.35
CA VAL A 223 -26.76 10.64 -0.07
C VAL A 223 -27.14 11.80 -0.99
N THR A 224 -28.35 11.78 -1.54
CA THR A 224 -28.85 12.88 -2.38
C THR A 224 -28.92 14.16 -1.57
N MET A 225 -28.29 15.23 -2.05
CA MET A 225 -28.44 16.57 -1.49
C MET A 225 -29.48 17.37 -2.26
N ARG A 226 -29.33 17.42 -3.59
CA ARG A 226 -30.24 18.14 -4.49
C ARG A 226 -30.29 17.46 -5.85
N LYS A 227 -31.47 17.39 -6.44
CA LYS A 227 -31.65 17.03 -7.85
C LYS A 227 -31.44 18.28 -8.71
N LYS A 228 -30.78 18.15 -9.85
CA LYS A 228 -30.60 19.29 -10.77
C LYS A 228 -31.88 19.41 -11.61
N GLU A 229 -32.65 20.45 -11.36
CA GLU A 229 -33.79 20.84 -12.19
C GLU A 229 -33.28 21.68 -13.36
N GLY A 230 -32.67 21.01 -14.36
CA GLY A 230 -32.03 21.65 -15.52
C GLY A 230 -30.58 22.14 -15.30
N LEU A 231 -30.04 22.83 -16.30
CA LEU A 231 -28.74 23.52 -16.19
C LEU A 231 -28.96 24.86 -15.50
N ALA A 232 -28.32 25.09 -14.35
CA ALA A 232 -28.31 26.41 -13.74
C ALA A 232 -27.66 27.40 -14.71
N ASP A 233 -28.42 28.38 -15.19
CA ASP A 233 -27.91 29.42 -16.07
C ASP A 233 -27.09 30.44 -15.25
N TYR A 234 -25.78 30.20 -15.20
CA TYR A 234 -24.82 31.07 -14.53
C TYR A 234 -24.56 32.38 -15.29
N ARG A 235 -25.17 32.59 -16.47
CA ARG A 235 -25.09 33.83 -17.27
C ARG A 235 -23.66 34.37 -17.35
N TYR A 236 -22.72 33.53 -17.78
CA TYR A 236 -21.33 33.91 -17.97
C TYR A 236 -21.22 35.06 -18.97
N PHE A 237 -20.44 36.08 -18.61
CA PHE A 237 -20.04 37.14 -19.51
C PHE A 237 -18.67 37.70 -19.09
N PRO A 238 -17.91 38.32 -20.02
CA PRO A 238 -16.60 38.88 -19.71
C PRO A 238 -16.66 39.88 -18.55
N GLU A 239 -15.69 39.81 -17.64
CA GLU A 239 -15.52 40.75 -16.54
C GLU A 239 -15.00 42.10 -17.09
N PRO A 240 -15.83 43.16 -17.17
CA PRO A 240 -15.41 44.42 -17.76
C PRO A 240 -14.40 45.19 -16.90
N ASP A 241 -14.34 44.92 -15.60
CA ASP A 241 -13.50 45.68 -14.66
C ASP A 241 -12.05 45.16 -14.62
N LEU A 242 -11.78 44.00 -15.23
CA LEU A 242 -10.44 43.44 -15.37
C LEU A 242 -10.02 43.39 -16.85
N PRO A 243 -8.87 43.99 -17.22
CA PRO A 243 -8.34 43.83 -18.57
C PRO A 243 -7.89 42.39 -18.81
N GLU A 244 -7.72 42.04 -20.09
CA GLU A 244 -7.15 40.76 -20.49
C GLU A 244 -5.74 40.57 -19.93
N VAL A 245 -5.42 39.33 -19.58
CA VAL A 245 -4.07 38.91 -19.19
C VAL A 245 -3.31 38.51 -20.43
N VAL A 246 -2.26 39.26 -20.75
CA VAL A 246 -1.36 38.97 -21.87
C VAL A 246 -0.04 38.42 -21.34
N LEU A 247 0.25 37.16 -21.66
CA LEU A 247 1.52 36.51 -21.33
C LEU A 247 2.51 36.70 -22.47
N THR A 248 3.73 37.13 -22.15
CA THR A 248 4.82 37.20 -23.13
C THR A 248 5.63 35.90 -23.08
N THR A 249 6.25 35.53 -24.21
CA THR A 249 7.14 34.36 -24.28
C THR A 249 8.27 34.47 -23.25
N ALA A 250 8.88 35.64 -23.10
CA ALA A 250 9.93 35.89 -22.11
C ALA A 250 9.45 35.63 -20.66
N TYR A 251 8.20 36.00 -20.34
CA TYR A 251 7.62 35.73 -19.03
C TYR A 251 7.45 34.22 -18.79
N ILE A 252 6.93 33.49 -19.79
CA ILE A 252 6.75 32.04 -19.72
C ILE A 252 8.10 31.32 -19.60
N ASP A 253 9.09 31.71 -20.40
CA ASP A 253 10.43 31.11 -20.38
C ASP A 253 11.15 31.33 -19.06
N ASN A 254 11.04 32.52 -18.47
CA ASN A 254 11.57 32.81 -17.14
C ASN A 254 10.93 31.91 -16.06
N ILE A 255 9.59 31.72 -16.12
CA ILE A 255 8.91 30.83 -15.19
C ILE A 255 9.35 29.39 -15.41
N LYS A 256 9.42 28.93 -16.66
CA LYS A 256 9.85 27.58 -17.04
C LYS A 256 11.25 27.27 -16.52
N ALA A 257 12.18 28.23 -16.61
CA ALA A 257 13.53 28.12 -16.07
C ALA A 257 13.58 28.06 -14.53
N SER A 258 12.57 28.63 -13.85
CA SER A 258 12.45 28.60 -12.39
C SER A 258 11.74 27.36 -11.82
N LEU A 259 11.20 26.48 -12.69
CA LEU A 259 10.46 25.32 -12.23
C LEU A 259 11.38 24.31 -11.54
N PRO A 260 10.99 23.77 -10.37
CA PRO A 260 11.70 22.67 -9.76
C PRO A 260 11.53 21.40 -10.58
N GLU A 261 12.43 20.44 -10.35
CA GLU A 261 12.28 19.09 -10.90
C GLU A 261 10.97 18.46 -10.35
N LEU A 262 10.04 18.15 -11.25
CA LEU A 262 8.70 17.64 -10.90
C LEU A 262 8.76 16.21 -10.32
N PRO A 263 7.73 15.78 -9.57
CA PRO A 263 7.70 14.44 -8.96
C PRO A 263 7.98 13.32 -9.95
N GLU A 264 7.34 13.33 -11.12
CA GLU A 264 7.52 12.30 -12.15
C GLU A 264 8.96 12.25 -12.69
N LEU A 265 9.56 13.40 -12.98
CA LEU A 265 10.94 13.47 -13.47
C LEU A 265 11.91 12.93 -12.42
N LYS A 266 11.67 13.26 -11.15
CA LYS A 266 12.43 12.71 -10.01
C LYS A 266 12.28 11.21 -9.89
N ARG A 267 11.05 10.67 -10.02
CA ARG A 267 10.83 9.22 -10.01
C ARG A 267 11.68 8.53 -11.07
N ARG A 268 11.63 9.01 -12.31
CA ARG A 268 12.44 8.46 -13.41
C ARG A 268 13.94 8.61 -13.20
N ARG A 269 14.39 9.70 -12.57
CA ARG A 269 15.81 9.85 -12.21
C ARG A 269 16.24 8.83 -11.16
N TYR A 270 15.43 8.59 -10.13
CA TYR A 270 15.72 7.61 -9.09
C TYR A 270 15.68 6.17 -9.60
N GLU A 271 14.76 5.82 -10.49
CA GLU A 271 14.77 4.53 -11.17
C GLU A 271 16.06 4.30 -11.96
N LYS A 272 16.54 5.32 -12.68
CA LYS A 272 17.82 5.27 -13.40
C LYS A 272 19.03 5.10 -12.48
N MET A 273 18.91 5.42 -11.19
CA MET A 273 19.93 5.15 -10.16
C MET A 273 19.88 3.70 -9.64
N GLY A 274 18.97 2.87 -10.15
CA GLY A 274 18.84 1.45 -9.76
C GLY A 274 17.94 1.20 -8.55
N LEU A 275 17.13 2.19 -8.15
CA LEU A 275 16.16 2.04 -7.07
C LEU A 275 14.90 1.32 -7.55
N SER A 276 14.28 0.54 -6.65
CA SER A 276 13.02 -0.12 -6.95
C SER A 276 11.87 0.88 -6.99
N MET A 277 10.80 0.59 -7.74
CA MET A 277 9.62 1.48 -7.78
C MET A 277 9.06 1.80 -6.39
N GLN A 278 9.12 0.85 -5.45
CA GLN A 278 8.69 1.08 -4.07
C GLN A 278 9.53 2.15 -3.37
N ASP A 279 10.85 2.07 -3.53
CA ASP A 279 11.79 3.05 -2.95
C ASP A 279 11.58 4.43 -3.56
N VAL A 280 11.45 4.45 -4.89
CA VAL A 280 11.22 5.66 -5.67
C VAL A 280 9.94 6.37 -5.24
N LEU A 281 8.84 5.63 -5.13
CA LEU A 281 7.56 6.18 -4.69
C LEU A 281 7.65 6.75 -3.28
N PHE A 282 8.33 6.07 -2.35
CA PHE A 282 8.52 6.61 -1.00
C PHE A 282 9.31 7.92 -1.00
N LEU A 283 10.47 7.95 -1.66
CA LEU A 283 11.37 9.09 -1.65
C LEU A 283 10.80 10.31 -2.37
N ALA A 284 10.05 10.09 -3.46
CA ALA A 284 9.47 11.17 -4.26
C ALA A 284 8.11 11.68 -3.71
N ASN A 285 7.49 10.98 -2.76
CA ASN A 285 6.18 11.36 -2.22
C ASN A 285 6.23 12.61 -1.33
N ASP A 286 7.36 12.86 -0.67
CA ASP A 286 7.59 14.03 0.17
C ASP A 286 8.76 14.87 -0.35
N ILE A 287 8.50 16.16 -0.56
CA ILE A 287 9.50 17.10 -1.09
C ILE A 287 10.71 17.26 -0.15
N GLN A 288 10.51 17.21 1.17
CA GLN A 288 11.60 17.39 2.12
C GLN A 288 12.47 16.14 2.18
N ILE A 289 11.85 14.95 2.18
CA ILE A 289 12.58 13.67 2.07
C ILE A 289 13.37 13.62 0.77
N CYS A 290 12.75 14.04 -0.33
CA CYS A 290 13.39 14.11 -1.62
C CYS A 290 14.62 15.03 -1.63
N LYS A 291 14.48 16.26 -1.12
CA LYS A 291 15.60 17.23 -1.05
C LYS A 291 16.73 16.71 -0.16
N TYR A 292 16.37 16.12 0.98
CA TYR A 292 17.33 15.53 1.90
C TYR A 292 18.10 14.38 1.24
N PHE A 293 17.39 13.47 0.57
CA PHE A 293 18.00 12.36 -0.16
C PHE A 293 18.94 12.86 -1.27
N ASP A 294 18.48 13.78 -2.12
CA ASP A 294 19.30 14.38 -3.19
C ASP A 294 20.60 14.98 -2.60
N ALA A 295 20.50 15.73 -1.51
CA ALA A 295 21.66 16.30 -0.83
C ALA A 295 22.63 15.24 -0.28
N VAL A 296 22.12 14.13 0.26
CA VAL A 296 22.96 13.01 0.75
C VAL A 296 23.72 12.36 -0.40
N ILE A 297 23.06 12.16 -1.55
CA ILE A 297 23.70 11.58 -2.75
C ILE A 297 24.76 12.52 -3.33
N GLU A 298 24.51 13.83 -3.35
CA GLU A 298 25.50 14.83 -3.79
C GLU A 298 26.80 14.80 -2.95
N LYS A 299 26.73 14.36 -1.69
CA LYS A 299 27.91 14.17 -0.82
C LYS A 299 28.64 12.85 -1.05
N GLY A 300 28.23 12.05 -2.04
CA GLY A 300 28.89 10.81 -2.44
C GLY A 300 28.46 9.57 -1.66
N ALA A 301 27.33 9.62 -0.97
CA ALA A 301 26.77 8.45 -0.29
C ALA A 301 26.35 7.35 -1.29
N ASP A 302 26.44 6.10 -0.86
CA ASP A 302 25.90 4.97 -1.63
C ASP A 302 24.37 5.06 -1.72
N VAL A 303 23.85 5.07 -2.95
CA VAL A 303 22.43 5.30 -3.24
C VAL A 303 21.54 4.32 -2.47
N LYS A 304 21.83 3.03 -2.53
CA LYS A 304 21.00 1.99 -1.92
C LYS A 304 21.07 2.03 -0.41
N MET A 305 22.25 2.30 0.16
CA MET A 305 22.38 2.46 1.61
C MET A 305 21.62 3.69 2.10
N ALA A 306 21.75 4.84 1.43
CA ALA A 306 21.02 6.06 1.79
C ALA A 306 19.51 5.85 1.78
N THR A 307 18.97 5.21 0.73
CA THR A 307 17.56 4.82 0.65
C THR A 307 17.13 3.96 1.83
N ASN A 308 17.88 2.89 2.15
CA ASN A 308 17.55 1.99 3.26
C ASN A 308 17.54 2.70 4.62
N TRP A 309 18.51 3.58 4.88
CA TRP A 309 18.58 4.34 6.12
C TRP A 309 17.42 5.33 6.26
N ILE A 310 17.08 6.03 5.17
CA ILE A 310 15.97 6.99 5.16
C ILE A 310 14.63 6.29 5.34
N MET A 311 14.38 5.21 4.59
CA MET A 311 13.11 4.46 4.65
C MET A 311 12.95 3.62 5.92
N GLY A 312 14.05 3.21 6.53
CA GLY A 312 14.07 2.37 7.72
C GLY A 312 14.14 3.19 9.00
N ASP A 313 15.35 3.35 9.52
CA ASP A 313 15.59 3.89 10.86
C ASP A 313 15.20 5.38 10.98
N ILE A 314 15.46 6.20 9.96
CA ILE A 314 15.10 7.63 9.97
C ILE A 314 13.58 7.80 9.89
N ALA A 315 12.90 7.14 8.96
CA ALA A 315 11.44 7.20 8.86
C ALA A 315 10.74 6.71 10.15
N ALA A 316 11.27 5.68 10.80
CA ALA A 316 10.78 5.22 12.10
C ALA A 316 10.95 6.30 13.18
N TYR A 317 12.12 6.94 13.26
CA TYR A 317 12.39 8.02 14.20
C TYR A 317 11.48 9.23 13.98
N LEU A 318 11.34 9.69 12.73
CA LEU A 318 10.46 10.81 12.37
C LEU A 318 9.01 10.55 12.79
N LYS A 319 8.54 9.32 12.63
CA LYS A 319 7.19 8.91 13.04
C LYS A 319 7.01 8.90 14.55
N ASP A 320 8.02 8.45 15.30
CA ASP A 320 7.97 8.36 16.75
C ASP A 320 7.99 9.74 17.41
N VAL A 321 8.83 10.66 16.91
CA VAL A 321 8.96 12.03 17.43
C VAL A 321 7.95 13.00 16.80
N LYS A 322 7.29 12.59 15.71
CA LYS A 322 6.35 13.41 14.91
C LYS A 322 6.98 14.68 14.36
N LEU A 323 8.20 14.55 13.84
CA LEU A 323 8.92 15.63 13.18
C LEU A 323 9.06 15.34 11.68
N SER A 324 9.29 16.39 10.91
CA SER A 324 9.70 16.32 9.52
C SER A 324 11.23 16.17 9.40
N ILE A 325 11.70 15.70 8.26
CA ILE A 325 13.14 15.44 8.03
C ILE A 325 13.99 16.72 7.98
N ASP A 326 13.37 17.87 7.77
CA ASP A 326 14.02 19.19 7.84
C ASP A 326 14.06 19.75 9.28
N GLU A 327 13.41 19.09 10.23
CA GLU A 327 13.37 19.51 11.64
C GLU A 327 14.35 18.71 12.53
N ILE A 328 14.94 17.63 12.01
CA ILE A 328 15.94 16.84 12.72
C ILE A 328 17.32 17.48 12.63
N LYS A 329 18.18 17.16 13.60
CA LYS A 329 19.55 17.70 13.64
C LYS A 329 20.53 16.99 12.72
N LEU A 330 20.19 15.77 12.27
CA LEU A 330 21.02 15.00 11.36
C LEU A 330 21.11 15.73 10.02
N THR A 331 22.33 16.10 9.62
CA THR A 331 22.57 16.76 8.34
C THR A 331 22.82 15.74 7.21
N PRO A 332 22.56 16.10 5.94
CA PRO A 332 22.91 15.26 4.79
C PRO A 332 24.38 14.84 4.76
N GLU A 333 25.28 15.74 5.16
CA GLU A 333 26.71 15.52 5.26
C GLU A 333 27.04 14.43 6.29
N GLU A 334 26.44 14.50 7.48
CA GLU A 334 26.64 13.52 8.55
C GLU A 334 26.15 12.12 8.14
N LEU A 335 25.00 12.03 7.48
CA LEU A 335 24.51 10.74 6.99
C LEU A 335 25.44 10.16 5.91
N ALA A 336 25.94 10.99 5.00
CA ALA A 336 26.89 10.54 3.99
C ALA A 336 28.21 10.04 4.60
N GLU A 337 28.74 10.75 5.60
CA GLU A 337 29.95 10.33 6.35
C GLU A 337 29.73 9.02 7.11
N LEU A 338 28.55 8.84 7.72
CA LEU A 338 28.17 7.60 8.40
C LEU A 338 28.14 6.42 7.43
N ILE A 339 27.50 6.61 6.27
CA ILE A 339 27.44 5.59 5.20
C ILE A 339 28.85 5.25 4.69
N ALA A 340 29.70 6.26 4.48
CA ALA A 340 31.08 6.05 4.06
C ALA A 340 31.90 5.27 5.09
N SER A 341 31.70 5.56 6.39
CA SER A 341 32.39 4.87 7.50
C SER A 341 32.00 3.39 7.60
N ILE A 342 30.71 3.08 7.39
CA ILE A 342 30.22 1.69 7.36
C ILE A 342 30.76 0.96 6.13
N LYS A 343 30.68 1.58 4.94
CA LYS A 343 31.16 0.97 3.69
C LYS A 343 32.67 0.76 3.69
N GLY A 344 33.41 1.63 4.36
CA GLY A 344 34.85 1.51 4.58
C GLY A 344 35.26 0.49 5.65
N GLY A 345 34.31 -0.13 6.36
CA GLY A 345 34.58 -1.10 7.42
C GLY A 345 35.18 -0.49 8.69
N ILE A 346 35.05 0.82 8.89
CA ILE A 346 35.53 1.51 10.10
C ILE A 346 34.59 1.19 11.27
N ILE A 347 33.29 1.10 10.99
CA ILE A 347 32.25 0.75 11.97
C ILE A 347 31.30 -0.30 11.40
N SER A 348 30.77 -1.16 12.27
CA SER A 348 29.74 -2.13 11.90
C SER A 348 28.38 -1.45 11.67
N GLY A 349 27.50 -2.08 10.89
CA GLY A 349 26.15 -1.56 10.68
C GLY A 349 25.34 -1.39 11.98
N LYS A 350 25.61 -2.23 12.99
CA LYS A 350 24.99 -2.14 14.31
C LYS A 350 25.43 -0.88 15.06
N ILE A 351 26.73 -0.60 15.07
CA ILE A 351 27.31 0.63 15.64
C ILE A 351 26.76 1.85 14.89
N GLY A 352 26.65 1.76 13.57
CA GLY A 352 26.06 2.81 12.75
C GLY A 352 24.64 3.21 13.20
N LYS A 353 23.80 2.24 13.60
CA LYS A 353 22.46 2.54 14.14
C LYS A 353 22.53 3.30 15.45
N GLU A 354 23.44 2.92 16.35
CA GLU A 354 23.60 3.59 17.65
C GLU A 354 24.07 5.04 17.48
N ILE A 355 25.02 5.28 16.57
CA ILE A 355 25.50 6.62 16.22
C ILE A 355 24.39 7.44 15.55
N LEU A 356 23.62 6.85 14.64
CA LEU A 356 22.52 7.53 13.95
C LEU A 356 21.50 8.11 14.94
N PHE A 357 21.07 7.36 15.95
CA PHE A 357 20.12 7.85 16.96
C PHE A 357 20.66 9.05 17.74
N GLU A 358 21.96 9.08 18.01
CA GLU A 358 22.59 10.21 18.68
C GLU A 358 22.69 11.44 17.76
N LEU A 359 23.08 11.25 16.50
CA LEU A 359 23.11 12.32 15.50
C LEU A 359 21.73 12.94 15.29
N MET A 360 20.68 12.12 15.17
CA MET A 360 19.31 12.62 15.00
C MET A 360 18.82 13.47 16.20
N SER A 361 19.23 13.12 17.43
CA SER A 361 18.74 13.78 18.65
C SER A 361 19.61 14.95 19.13
N LYS A 362 20.93 14.79 19.09
CA LYS A 362 21.90 15.76 19.61
C LYS A 362 22.60 16.55 18.51
N GLY A 363 22.74 15.96 17.32
CA GLY A 363 23.67 16.44 16.29
C GLY A 363 25.13 16.12 16.65
N GLY A 364 26.06 16.45 15.76
CA GLY A 364 27.49 16.25 15.98
C GLY A 364 28.17 15.70 14.72
N THR A 365 29.47 15.38 14.82
CA THR A 365 30.19 14.76 13.69
C THR A 365 30.32 13.26 13.91
N VAL A 366 30.29 12.49 12.82
CA VAL A 366 30.42 11.03 12.88
C VAL A 366 31.76 10.65 13.49
N LYS A 367 32.84 11.32 13.08
CA LYS A 367 34.19 11.08 13.61
C LYS A 367 34.29 11.29 15.11
N SER A 368 33.79 12.42 15.64
CA SER A 368 33.85 12.68 17.07
C SER A 368 33.09 11.63 17.87
N LEU A 369 31.94 11.15 17.38
CA LEU A 369 31.17 10.11 18.06
C LEU A 369 31.83 8.73 18.01
N ILE A 370 32.57 8.42 16.94
CA ILE A 370 33.37 7.19 16.84
C ILE A 370 34.54 7.23 17.83
N GLU A 371 35.26 8.35 17.90
CA GLU A 371 36.41 8.53 18.78
C GLU A 371 36.02 8.58 20.27
N GLU A 372 34.96 9.31 20.62
CA GLU A 372 34.52 9.45 22.01
C GLU A 372 34.07 8.11 22.63
N LYS A 373 33.51 7.23 21.81
CA LYS A 373 32.96 5.95 22.26
C LYS A 373 33.87 4.74 22.04
N ASP A 374 35.05 4.94 21.43
CA ASP A 374 36.01 3.87 21.12
C ASP A 374 35.35 2.72 20.32
N LEU A 375 34.57 3.08 19.30
CA LEU A 375 33.70 2.16 18.53
C LEU A 375 34.32 1.70 17.21
N VAL A 376 35.64 1.77 17.08
CA VAL A 376 36.33 1.30 15.87
C VAL A 376 36.20 -0.21 15.77
N GLN A 377 35.86 -0.70 14.58
CA GLN A 377 35.73 -2.12 14.30
C GLN A 377 37.07 -2.84 14.49
N ILE A 378 37.06 -3.93 15.26
CA ILE A 378 38.24 -4.78 15.44
C ILE A 378 38.28 -5.74 14.26
N VAL A 379 39.24 -5.54 13.37
CA VAL A 379 39.43 -6.36 12.16
C VAL A 379 40.64 -7.31 12.27
N ASP A 380 41.46 -7.18 13.32
CA ASP A 380 42.65 -8.03 13.53
C ASP A 380 42.26 -9.48 13.92
N PRO A 381 42.59 -10.49 13.08
CA PRO A 381 42.33 -11.90 13.37
C PRO A 381 42.85 -12.37 14.72
N ASN A 382 44.01 -11.87 15.16
CA ASN A 382 44.66 -12.32 16.40
C ASN A 382 43.92 -11.85 17.65
N GLU A 383 43.31 -10.66 17.57
CA GLU A 383 42.51 -10.12 18.66
C GLU A 383 41.16 -10.84 18.76
N ILE A 384 40.53 -11.14 17.63
CA ILE A 384 39.30 -11.92 17.57
C ILE A 384 39.55 -13.34 18.12
N GLU A 385 40.66 -13.99 17.75
CA GLU A 385 41.02 -15.33 18.24
C GLU A 385 41.23 -15.35 19.76
N ARG A 386 41.87 -14.33 20.35
CA ARG A 386 41.96 -14.18 21.82
C ARG A 386 40.59 -14.07 22.47
N MET A 387 39.68 -13.28 21.89
CA MET A 387 38.34 -13.08 22.44
C MET A 387 37.49 -14.35 22.36
N VAL A 388 37.60 -15.10 21.26
CA VAL A 388 36.98 -16.42 21.09
C VAL A 388 37.54 -17.40 22.14
N GLY A 389 38.86 -17.49 22.29
CA GLY A 389 39.51 -18.35 23.27
C GLY A 389 39.06 -18.06 24.69
N LYS A 390 38.93 -16.77 25.05
CA LYS A 390 38.42 -16.33 26.35
C LYS A 390 36.96 -16.71 26.57
N ALA A 391 36.10 -16.47 25.57
CA ALA A 391 34.67 -16.82 25.65
C ALA A 391 34.45 -18.34 25.80
N LEU A 392 35.30 -19.16 25.17
CA LEU A 392 35.28 -20.62 25.29
C LEU A 392 35.76 -21.09 26.68
N ALA A 393 36.87 -20.52 27.18
CA ALA A 393 37.41 -20.84 28.51
C ALA A 393 36.45 -20.46 29.65
N GLU A 394 35.72 -19.34 29.53
CA GLU A 394 34.77 -18.89 30.55
C GLU A 394 33.45 -19.69 30.56
N ASN A 395 33.17 -20.47 29.51
CA ASN A 395 31.89 -21.20 29.35
C ASN A 395 32.10 -22.70 29.02
N PRO A 396 32.79 -23.48 29.88
CA PRO A 396 33.18 -24.86 29.58
C PRO A 396 31.98 -25.81 29.44
N LYS A 397 30.91 -25.61 30.24
CA LYS A 397 29.69 -26.44 30.18
C LYS A 397 28.95 -26.28 28.85
N GLN A 398 28.90 -25.07 28.33
CA GLN A 398 28.27 -24.74 27.06
C GLN A 398 29.11 -25.27 25.89
N LEU A 399 30.45 -25.29 26.03
CA LEU A 399 31.36 -25.86 25.05
C LEU A 399 31.19 -27.38 24.94
N GLU A 400 31.08 -28.09 26.05
CA GLU A 400 30.79 -29.54 26.06
C GLU A 400 29.43 -29.87 25.42
N LEU A 401 28.40 -29.08 25.72
CA LEU A 401 27.07 -29.25 25.11
C LEU A 401 27.09 -28.96 23.60
N TYR A 402 27.90 -28.01 23.15
CA TYR A 402 28.09 -27.72 21.73
C TYR A 402 28.83 -28.86 21.02
N ARG A 403 29.91 -29.39 21.62
CA ARG A 403 30.62 -30.61 21.15
C ARG A 403 29.70 -31.83 21.12
N GLY A 404 28.73 -31.91 22.03
CA GLY A 404 27.68 -32.93 22.07
C GLY A 404 26.54 -32.76 21.04
N GLY A 405 26.65 -31.82 20.09
CA GLY A 405 25.75 -31.69 18.95
C GLY A 405 24.63 -30.64 19.07
N LYS A 406 24.58 -29.84 20.15
CA LYS A 406 23.63 -28.71 20.25
C LYS A 406 24.13 -27.48 19.49
N THR A 407 23.95 -27.47 18.18
CA THR A 407 24.35 -26.37 17.27
C THR A 407 23.75 -25.00 17.62
N LYS A 408 22.62 -24.94 18.32
CA LYS A 408 21.99 -23.68 18.79
C LYS A 408 22.86 -22.86 19.77
N LEU A 409 23.92 -23.43 20.36
CA LEU A 409 24.84 -22.72 21.26
C LEU A 409 25.81 -21.78 20.51
N GLN A 410 25.88 -21.84 19.18
CA GLN A 410 26.66 -20.90 18.37
C GLN A 410 26.24 -19.44 18.60
N GLY A 411 24.93 -19.17 18.61
CA GLY A 411 24.40 -17.82 18.89
C GLY A 411 24.73 -17.33 20.30
N PHE A 412 24.89 -18.24 21.26
CA PHE A 412 25.33 -17.88 22.62
C PHE A 412 26.78 -17.42 22.63
N PHE A 413 27.70 -18.16 21.99
CA PHE A 413 29.11 -17.77 21.90
C PHE A 413 29.29 -16.49 21.09
N ALA A 414 28.59 -16.33 19.96
CA ALA A 414 28.56 -15.09 19.19
C ALA A 414 28.10 -13.90 20.06
N GLY A 415 27.07 -14.09 20.89
CA GLY A 415 26.61 -13.08 21.84
C GLY A 415 27.65 -12.72 22.92
N GLN A 416 28.41 -13.68 23.44
CA GLN A 416 29.48 -13.42 24.40
C GLN A 416 30.65 -12.66 23.78
N ILE A 417 31.04 -13.04 22.55
CA ILE A 417 32.10 -12.34 21.81
C ILE A 417 31.66 -10.91 21.47
N MET A 418 30.41 -10.71 21.04
CA MET A 418 29.85 -9.36 20.82
C MET A 418 29.82 -8.53 22.11
N LYS A 419 29.55 -9.14 23.26
CA LYS A 419 29.54 -8.45 24.56
C LYS A 419 30.95 -8.05 24.99
N ALA A 420 31.93 -8.93 24.80
CA ALA A 420 33.33 -8.66 25.11
C ALA A 420 33.94 -7.58 24.19
N SER A 421 33.52 -7.56 22.92
CA SER A 421 33.96 -6.59 21.91
C SER A 421 33.12 -5.32 21.83
N LYS A 422 32.16 -5.13 22.75
CA LYS A 422 31.21 -4.00 22.73
C LYS A 422 30.48 -3.80 21.39
N GLY A 423 30.34 -4.87 20.58
CA GLY A 423 29.70 -4.81 19.26
C GLY A 423 30.63 -4.39 18.10
N CYS A 424 31.94 -4.27 18.34
CA CYS A 424 32.94 -3.89 17.34
C CYS A 424 33.38 -5.04 16.42
N ILE A 425 32.71 -6.20 16.43
CA ILE A 425 32.97 -7.33 15.53
C ILE A 425 31.68 -7.62 14.74
N ASP A 426 31.79 -7.63 13.41
CA ASP A 426 30.65 -7.79 12.49
C ASP A 426 30.35 -9.27 12.17
N ASP A 427 31.38 -10.11 12.01
CA ASP A 427 31.24 -11.56 11.78
C ASP A 427 32.03 -12.40 12.81
N CYS A 428 31.44 -12.62 13.98
CA CYS A 428 31.98 -13.54 14.99
C CYS A 428 31.89 -15.01 14.56
N LEU A 429 31.01 -15.34 13.61
CA LEU A 429 30.68 -16.73 13.25
C LEU A 429 31.72 -17.32 12.30
N GLY A 430 32.20 -16.56 11.32
CA GLY A 430 33.27 -16.99 10.41
C GLY A 430 34.54 -17.47 11.13
N PHE A 431 34.96 -16.75 12.18
CA PHE A 431 36.14 -17.10 12.99
C PHE A 431 35.94 -18.33 13.90
N LEU A 432 34.71 -18.58 14.36
CA LEU A 432 34.35 -19.79 15.09
C LEU A 432 34.42 -21.05 14.22
N TYR A 433 34.32 -20.91 12.88
CA TYR A 433 34.47 -22.02 11.93
C TYR A 433 35.92 -22.31 11.54
N SER A 434 36.84 -21.35 11.71
CA SER A 434 38.23 -21.46 11.25
C SER A 434 39.25 -21.84 12.34
N THR A 435 38.87 -21.80 13.61
CA THR A 435 39.77 -22.12 14.73
C THR A 435 39.85 -23.62 14.97
N PRO A 436 41.02 -24.27 14.79
CA PRO A 436 41.18 -25.68 15.12
C PRO A 436 41.08 -25.86 16.64
N VAL A 437 40.16 -26.69 17.09
CA VAL A 437 40.07 -27.07 18.50
C VAL A 437 41.08 -28.18 18.73
N GLU A 438 42.26 -27.85 19.26
CA GLU A 438 43.22 -28.86 19.71
C GLU A 438 42.63 -29.67 20.88
N GLY A 439 42.66 -30.99 20.74
CA GLY A 439 42.32 -31.91 21.83
C GLY A 439 41.07 -32.76 21.62
N SER A 440 41.04 -33.59 20.56
CA SER A 440 40.55 -34.96 20.61
C SER A 440 40.97 -35.69 19.33
N GLY A 441 41.83 -36.70 19.47
CA GLY A 441 42.15 -37.61 18.37
C GLY A 441 40.89 -38.28 17.83
N ASP A 442 40.94 -38.62 16.54
CA ASP A 442 39.89 -39.19 15.70
C ASP A 442 38.75 -38.23 15.34
N TYR A 443 38.84 -37.63 14.13
CA TYR A 443 38.03 -37.99 12.96
C TYR A 443 38.61 -37.27 11.73
N LYS A 444 39.07 -38.05 10.75
CA LYS A 444 39.22 -37.59 9.36
C LYS A 444 37.82 -37.33 8.80
N GLU A 445 37.72 -36.33 7.92
CA GLU A 445 36.55 -35.88 7.13
C GLU A 445 35.61 -34.85 7.80
N ILE A 446 36.07 -33.59 7.88
CA ILE A 446 35.20 -32.44 7.63
C ILE A 446 35.92 -31.54 6.63
N LEU A 447 35.27 -31.30 5.49
CA LEU A 447 35.78 -30.66 4.27
C LEU A 447 36.31 -29.22 4.50
N PRO A 448 37.32 -28.77 3.73
CA PRO A 448 37.83 -27.41 3.77
C PRO A 448 37.05 -26.51 2.79
N PHE A 449 36.44 -25.42 3.27
CA PHE A 449 36.09 -24.31 2.39
C PHE A 449 37.19 -23.24 2.47
N ARG A 450 38.12 -23.31 1.52
CA ARG A 450 38.98 -22.18 1.16
C ARG A 450 38.11 -21.12 0.48
N PHE A 451 38.20 -19.88 0.93
CA PHE A 451 37.91 -18.72 0.11
C PHE A 451 38.90 -18.71 -1.06
N SER A 452 38.38 -18.80 -2.28
CA SER A 452 39.10 -18.43 -3.50
C SER A 452 38.21 -17.48 -4.28
N SER A 453 38.72 -16.26 -4.42
CA SER A 453 38.27 -15.24 -5.36
C SER A 453 38.43 -15.76 -6.79
N ALA A 454 37.35 -16.25 -7.39
CA ALA A 454 37.18 -16.36 -8.83
C ALA A 454 35.68 -16.48 -9.15
N VAL A 455 35.16 -15.49 -9.88
CA VAL A 455 33.89 -15.55 -10.59
C VAL A 455 33.98 -16.64 -11.67
N ASN A 456 33.09 -17.64 -11.65
CA ASN A 456 32.49 -18.30 -12.83
C ASN A 456 31.49 -19.43 -12.43
N PRO A 457 30.60 -19.86 -13.35
CA PRO A 457 29.14 -19.90 -13.13
C PRO A 457 28.59 -21.20 -12.54
N ILE A 458 27.31 -21.11 -12.14
CA ILE A 458 26.46 -22.19 -11.62
C ILE A 458 26.37 -23.34 -12.66
N PRO A 459 26.51 -24.62 -12.27
CA PRO A 459 26.37 -25.76 -13.19
C PRO A 459 24.90 -25.95 -13.63
N GLU A 460 24.70 -26.31 -14.90
CA GLU A 460 23.41 -26.44 -15.61
C GLU A 460 22.53 -27.65 -15.20
N ASP A 461 22.83 -28.36 -14.11
CA ASP A 461 22.33 -29.73 -13.95
C ASP A 461 21.20 -29.89 -12.90
N ALA A 462 20.63 -28.81 -12.39
CA ALA A 462 19.66 -28.85 -11.28
C ALA A 462 18.20 -28.54 -11.67
N PHE A 463 17.83 -28.63 -12.94
CA PHE A 463 16.46 -28.42 -13.41
C PHE A 463 15.95 -29.57 -14.29
N LEU A 464 15.81 -30.77 -13.74
CA LEU A 464 15.09 -31.86 -14.42
C LEU A 464 14.33 -32.74 -13.44
N VAL A 465 13.07 -32.39 -13.17
CA VAL A 465 12.00 -33.40 -13.04
C VAL A 465 10.78 -32.89 -13.80
N GLY A 466 10.67 -33.33 -15.06
CA GLY A 466 9.39 -33.78 -15.58
C GLY A 466 8.62 -32.86 -16.53
N SER A 467 9.25 -32.34 -17.58
CA SER A 467 8.58 -32.20 -18.87
C SER A 467 8.79 -33.49 -19.67
N HIS A 468 7.73 -34.23 -19.97
CA HIS A 468 7.73 -35.14 -21.11
C HIS A 468 6.76 -34.61 -22.16
N LEU A 469 7.38 -34.11 -23.24
CA LEU A 469 6.97 -34.25 -24.64
C LEU A 469 5.65 -33.59 -25.05
N VAL A 470 5.73 -32.41 -25.67
CA VAL A 470 5.39 -32.29 -27.11
C VAL A 470 6.41 -31.35 -27.77
N ASP A 471 7.08 -31.90 -28.78
CA ASP A 471 8.09 -31.31 -29.64
C ASP A 471 7.42 -30.34 -30.64
N VAL A 472 7.88 -29.08 -30.74
CA VAL A 472 7.38 -28.15 -31.78
C VAL A 472 8.23 -28.33 -33.03
N GLY A 473 7.91 -29.41 -33.76
CA GLY A 473 8.27 -29.57 -35.16
C GLY A 473 7.36 -28.71 -36.05
N LYS A 474 7.97 -28.19 -37.12
CA LYS A 474 7.42 -27.42 -38.25
C LYS A 474 5.96 -27.68 -38.62
N ALA A 475 5.32 -26.60 -39.10
CA ALA A 475 4.07 -26.58 -39.84
C ALA A 475 3.98 -27.68 -40.91
N ASP A 476 2.94 -28.51 -40.82
CA ASP A 476 1.90 -28.77 -41.84
C ASP A 476 1.13 -30.04 -41.42
N ASP A 477 -0.21 -29.99 -41.58
CA ASP A 477 -1.16 -31.11 -41.56
C ASP A 477 -1.29 -32.01 -40.29
N MET A 478 -2.42 -31.89 -39.58
CA MET A 478 -3.38 -32.98 -39.31
C MET A 478 -4.36 -32.65 -38.16
N GLU A 479 -5.65 -32.77 -38.47
CA GLU A 479 -6.76 -32.76 -37.53
C GLU A 479 -6.73 -33.97 -36.58
N GLY A 480 -7.07 -33.74 -35.30
CA GLY A 480 -7.84 -34.69 -34.48
C GLY A 480 -7.08 -35.76 -33.69
N VAL A 481 -6.66 -35.44 -32.45
CA VAL A 481 -6.59 -36.43 -31.33
C VAL A 481 -6.93 -35.74 -30.00
N THR A 482 -8.08 -36.06 -29.41
CA THR A 482 -8.51 -35.64 -28.07
C THR A 482 -8.08 -36.66 -27.02
N THR A 483 -7.13 -36.30 -26.15
CA THR A 483 -6.82 -37.05 -24.92
C THR A 483 -7.52 -36.39 -23.73
N THR A 484 -8.52 -37.07 -23.15
CA THR A 484 -9.21 -36.63 -21.94
C THR A 484 -8.34 -36.88 -20.71
N ALA A 485 -7.46 -35.94 -20.35
CA ALA A 485 -6.81 -35.91 -19.04
C ALA A 485 -7.85 -35.58 -17.96
N THR A 486 -7.97 -36.42 -16.93
CA THR A 486 -8.82 -36.13 -15.76
C THR A 486 -8.27 -34.92 -15.00
N ALA A 487 -9.07 -33.87 -14.87
CA ALA A 487 -8.73 -32.64 -14.14
C ALA A 487 -8.34 -32.92 -12.69
N ARG A 488 -7.23 -32.34 -12.22
CA ARG A 488 -6.82 -32.45 -10.81
C ARG A 488 -7.74 -31.59 -9.94
N LYS A 489 -8.05 -32.08 -8.75
CA LYS A 489 -8.89 -31.38 -7.76
C LYS A 489 -8.01 -30.73 -6.70
N ILE A 490 -7.99 -29.40 -6.70
CA ILE A 490 -7.26 -28.59 -5.73
C ILE A 490 -8.28 -28.01 -4.75
N MET A 491 -8.19 -28.36 -3.48
CA MET A 491 -9.09 -27.85 -2.44
C MET A 491 -8.38 -26.84 -1.56
N VAL A 492 -8.99 -25.66 -1.38
CA VAL A 492 -8.51 -24.59 -0.51
C VAL A 492 -9.53 -24.39 0.62
N VAL A 493 -9.06 -24.40 1.87
CA VAL A 493 -9.91 -24.07 3.02
C VAL A 493 -10.10 -22.55 3.09
N ALA A 494 -11.31 -22.09 2.79
CA ALA A 494 -11.68 -20.70 2.57
C ALA A 494 -12.56 -20.13 3.70
N ASP A 495 -12.04 -20.11 4.93
CA ASP A 495 -12.73 -19.48 6.06
C ASP A 495 -12.43 -17.98 6.17
N PRO A 496 -13.31 -17.15 6.75
CA PRO A 496 -13.05 -15.73 6.98
C PRO A 496 -11.80 -15.51 7.84
N GLY A 497 -10.69 -15.09 7.23
CA GLY A 497 -9.41 -14.92 7.91
C GLY A 497 -8.26 -14.59 6.96
N ARG A 498 -7.21 -13.93 7.50
CA ARG A 498 -6.02 -13.54 6.70
C ARG A 498 -5.23 -14.75 6.20
N GLU A 499 -5.26 -15.84 6.95
CA GLU A 499 -4.54 -17.07 6.64
C GLU A 499 -5.14 -17.78 5.43
N SER A 500 -6.47 -17.90 5.37
CA SER A 500 -7.19 -18.47 4.23
C SER A 500 -7.00 -17.64 2.96
N ALA A 501 -7.01 -16.31 3.09
CA ALA A 501 -6.74 -15.41 1.96
C ALA A 501 -5.32 -15.58 1.41
N GLY A 502 -4.32 -15.74 2.29
CA GLY A 502 -2.93 -16.03 1.89
C GLY A 502 -2.78 -17.39 1.20
N ALA A 503 -3.46 -18.42 1.71
CA ALA A 503 -3.48 -19.75 1.13
C ALA A 503 -4.12 -19.79 -0.26
N LEU A 504 -5.25 -19.10 -0.44
CA LEU A 504 -5.91 -19.01 -1.75
C LEU A 504 -5.06 -18.23 -2.76
N GLN A 505 -4.49 -17.09 -2.34
CA GLN A 505 -3.61 -16.31 -3.22
C GLN A 505 -2.42 -17.15 -3.71
N TRP A 506 -1.80 -17.92 -2.80
CA TRP A 506 -0.71 -18.82 -3.17
C TRP A 506 -1.17 -19.93 -4.11
N ALA A 507 -2.32 -20.56 -3.84
CA ALA A 507 -2.86 -21.62 -4.68
C ALA A 507 -3.10 -21.13 -6.12
N LEU A 508 -3.72 -19.96 -6.28
CA LEU A 508 -4.03 -19.37 -7.59
C LEU A 508 -2.80 -18.95 -8.40
N SER A 509 -1.69 -18.63 -7.72
CA SER A 509 -0.46 -18.16 -8.37
C SER A 509 0.54 -19.28 -8.65
N HIS A 510 0.55 -20.36 -7.85
CA HIS A 510 1.63 -21.36 -7.88
C HIS A 510 1.18 -22.81 -7.99
N CYS A 511 -0.10 -23.12 -7.73
CA CYS A 511 -0.58 -24.50 -7.66
C CYS A 511 -1.58 -24.85 -8.77
N VAL A 512 -2.51 -23.93 -9.04
CA VAL A 512 -3.62 -24.11 -9.98
C VAL A 512 -3.13 -23.86 -11.41
N VAL A 513 -3.41 -24.78 -12.33
CA VAL A 513 -3.12 -24.62 -13.77
C VAL A 513 -4.40 -24.75 -14.61
N GLU A 514 -4.29 -24.49 -15.92
CA GLU A 514 -5.42 -24.62 -16.85
C GLU A 514 -6.04 -26.03 -16.77
N HIS A 515 -7.38 -26.10 -16.74
CA HIS A 515 -8.18 -27.33 -16.61
C HIS A 515 -8.24 -28.00 -15.22
N ASP A 516 -7.62 -27.46 -14.18
CA ASP A 516 -7.85 -27.93 -12.80
C ASP A 516 -9.28 -27.58 -12.31
N GLU A 517 -9.77 -28.34 -11.32
CA GLU A 517 -10.98 -28.01 -10.54
C GLU A 517 -10.56 -27.45 -9.17
N LEU A 518 -10.87 -26.17 -8.92
CA LEU A 518 -10.60 -25.48 -7.66
C LEU A 518 -11.83 -25.56 -6.74
N ILE A 519 -11.68 -26.17 -5.57
CA ILE A 519 -12.74 -26.35 -4.59
C ILE A 519 -12.48 -25.42 -3.39
N LEU A 520 -13.35 -24.44 -3.18
CA LEU A 520 -13.35 -23.56 -2.01
C LEU A 520 -14.18 -24.20 -0.90
N LEU A 521 -13.52 -24.74 0.13
CA LEU A 521 -14.17 -25.41 1.26
C LEU A 521 -14.35 -24.46 2.43
N HIS A 522 -15.59 -24.31 2.91
CA HIS A 522 -15.89 -23.61 4.16
C HIS A 522 -16.40 -24.58 5.23
N VAL A 523 -15.87 -24.48 6.45
CA VAL A 523 -16.21 -25.39 7.55
C VAL A 523 -16.94 -24.62 8.65
N GLN A 524 -18.24 -24.90 8.81
CA GLN A 524 -19.14 -24.15 9.70
C GLN A 524 -19.18 -24.75 11.11
N ASN A 525 -19.14 -23.88 12.14
CA ASN A 525 -19.27 -24.30 13.54
C ASN A 525 -20.68 -24.04 14.07
N ALA A 526 -21.48 -25.10 14.24
CA ALA A 526 -22.86 -25.03 14.69
C ALA A 526 -23.06 -24.42 16.10
N ALA A 527 -22.00 -24.32 16.93
CA ALA A 527 -22.11 -23.86 18.32
C ALA A 527 -21.89 -22.35 18.56
N SER A 528 -21.65 -21.54 17.51
CA SER A 528 -21.36 -20.09 17.64
C SER A 528 -22.59 -19.17 17.59
N TRP A 529 -23.80 -19.72 17.62
CA TRP A 529 -25.07 -18.97 17.52
C TRP A 529 -25.56 -18.32 18.82
N ARG A 530 -24.67 -18.01 19.77
CA ARG A 530 -24.94 -17.08 20.89
C ARG A 530 -23.64 -16.36 21.26
N ASN A 531 -23.64 -15.03 21.12
CA ASN A 531 -22.60 -14.07 21.50
C ASN A 531 -21.34 -14.02 20.62
N SER A 532 -21.28 -13.05 19.69
CA SER A 532 -20.07 -12.27 19.34
C SER A 532 -20.41 -11.12 18.38
N PHE A 533 -21.08 -10.08 18.88
CA PHE A 533 -21.03 -8.74 18.29
C PHE A 533 -19.84 -8.01 18.91
N THR A 534 -18.70 -7.94 18.22
CA THR A 534 -17.65 -6.93 18.47
C THR A 534 -16.60 -6.98 17.35
N PHE A 535 -16.86 -6.30 16.24
CA PHE A 535 -15.78 -5.81 15.37
C PHE A 535 -16.10 -4.42 14.83
N PHE A 536 -16.35 -3.48 15.74
CA PHE A 536 -16.10 -2.05 15.54
C PHE A 536 -15.77 -1.45 16.91
N ARG A 537 -14.51 -1.04 17.07
CA ARG A 537 -14.05 -0.31 18.25
C ARG A 537 -14.65 1.11 18.15
N ARG A 538 -15.68 1.41 18.95
CA ARG A 538 -16.17 2.79 19.14
C ARG A 538 -15.19 3.60 20.01
N PRO A 539 -15.04 4.92 19.80
CA PRO A 539 -14.29 5.77 20.70
C PRO A 539 -15.04 5.97 22.02
N SER A 540 -14.28 6.22 23.08
CA SER A 540 -14.73 6.58 24.42
C SER A 540 -15.57 7.87 24.43
N GLN A 541 -16.74 7.85 25.06
CA GLN A 541 -17.29 9.03 25.75
C GLN A 541 -18.06 8.65 27.01
N ASN A 542 -17.90 9.53 28.01
CA ASN A 542 -18.45 9.51 29.35
C ASN A 542 -19.98 9.64 29.39
N SER A 543 -20.57 9.02 30.40
CA SER A 543 -21.77 9.36 31.18
C SER A 543 -22.89 10.20 30.51
N SER A 544 -24.09 9.63 30.39
CA SER A 544 -25.21 9.87 31.33
C SER A 544 -26.50 9.24 30.79
N SER A 545 -27.28 8.72 31.71
CA SER A 545 -28.51 7.97 31.53
C SER A 545 -29.70 8.86 31.14
N THR A 546 -30.47 8.48 30.13
CA THR A 546 -31.92 8.70 30.13
C THR A 546 -32.63 7.73 29.19
N SER A 547 -33.56 6.97 29.75
CA SER A 547 -34.46 6.03 29.10
C SER A 547 -35.65 6.76 28.49
N VAL A 548 -35.98 6.48 27.23
CA VAL A 548 -37.33 6.72 26.68
C VAL A 548 -37.72 5.51 25.85
N SER A 549 -38.77 4.84 26.31
CA SER A 549 -39.49 3.74 25.69
C SER A 549 -40.74 4.27 25.00
N ILE A 550 -40.98 3.93 23.72
CA ILE A 550 -42.32 4.01 23.10
C ILE A 550 -42.55 2.78 22.22
N GLU A 551 -43.78 2.30 22.35
CA GLU A 551 -44.37 1.03 21.94
C GLU A 551 -44.60 0.86 20.43
N SER A 552 -44.69 -0.42 20.06
CA SER A 552 -45.09 -0.97 18.76
C SER A 552 -46.60 -0.88 18.49
N ALA A 553 -46.98 -0.63 17.23
CA ALA A 553 -48.31 -0.99 16.70
C ALA A 553 -48.22 -1.55 15.26
N HIS A 554 -48.23 -2.87 15.20
CA HIS A 554 -48.94 -3.77 14.26
C HIS A 554 -48.92 -3.54 12.74
N GLY A 555 -48.37 -4.56 12.04
CA GLY A 555 -49.13 -5.25 10.98
C GLY A 555 -48.45 -5.43 9.62
N GLY A 556 -47.68 -6.52 9.44
CA GLY A 556 -47.34 -7.01 8.09
C GLY A 556 -46.10 -7.89 7.99
N GLY A 557 -46.29 -9.21 8.09
CA GLY A 557 -45.42 -10.26 7.52
C GLY A 557 -43.91 -10.21 7.81
N VAL A 558 -43.47 -10.80 8.93
CA VAL A 558 -42.06 -11.14 9.14
C VAL A 558 -41.74 -12.40 8.32
N VAL A 559 -41.07 -12.23 7.18
CA VAL A 559 -40.20 -13.29 6.65
C VAL A 559 -38.88 -13.17 7.42
N SER A 560 -38.63 -14.12 8.31
CA SER A 560 -37.38 -14.21 9.05
C SER A 560 -36.24 -14.58 8.09
N ALA A 561 -35.42 -13.60 7.71
CA ALA A 561 -34.11 -13.88 7.12
C ALA A 561 -33.20 -14.46 8.22
N THR A 562 -33.07 -15.77 8.23
CA THR A 562 -32.11 -16.51 9.06
C THR A 562 -30.68 -16.10 8.68
N GLY A 563 -29.83 -15.87 9.69
CA GLY A 563 -28.46 -15.36 9.59
C GLY A 563 -27.42 -16.28 8.94
N GLY A 564 -27.69 -16.76 7.72
CA GLY A 564 -26.73 -17.47 6.86
C GLY A 564 -26.10 -16.61 5.75
N GLY A 565 -26.46 -15.33 5.66
CA GLY A 565 -26.16 -14.48 4.48
C GLY A 565 -24.71 -14.03 4.32
N VAL A 566 -23.98 -13.81 5.41
CA VAL A 566 -22.65 -13.13 5.37
C VAL A 566 -21.55 -14.05 4.83
N ASP A 567 -21.57 -15.35 5.16
CA ASP A 567 -20.59 -16.32 4.66
C ASP A 567 -20.90 -16.79 3.22
N LEU A 568 -22.18 -16.71 2.80
CA LEU A 568 -22.61 -16.91 1.40
C LEU A 568 -22.06 -15.83 0.47
N GLU A 569 -22.20 -14.57 0.88
CA GLU A 569 -21.72 -13.43 0.10
C GLU A 569 -20.19 -13.46 -0.01
N PHE A 570 -19.49 -13.81 1.07
CA PHE A 570 -18.03 -13.97 1.07
C PHE A 570 -17.54 -15.03 0.08
N LEU A 571 -18.06 -16.26 0.15
CA LEU A 571 -17.59 -17.35 -0.72
C LEU A 571 -17.92 -17.11 -2.19
N GLU A 572 -19.06 -16.50 -2.48
CA GLU A 572 -19.45 -16.16 -3.85
C GLU A 572 -18.58 -15.03 -4.42
N VAL A 573 -18.21 -14.05 -3.60
CA VAL A 573 -17.22 -13.02 -3.96
C VAL A 573 -15.86 -13.65 -4.24
N MET A 574 -15.40 -14.58 -3.40
CA MET A 574 -14.12 -15.28 -3.59
C MET A 574 -14.13 -16.13 -4.85
N LYS A 575 -15.23 -16.83 -5.13
CA LYS A 575 -15.40 -17.60 -6.37
C LYS A 575 -15.29 -16.71 -7.60
N ARG A 576 -16.02 -15.60 -7.64
CA ARG A 576 -15.94 -14.63 -8.75
C ARG A 576 -14.53 -14.07 -8.93
N ALA A 577 -13.83 -13.79 -7.83
CA ALA A 577 -12.44 -13.34 -7.90
C ALA A 577 -11.50 -14.41 -8.48
N CYS A 578 -11.70 -15.69 -8.13
CA CYS A 578 -10.94 -16.80 -8.70
C CYS A 578 -11.22 -16.96 -10.21
N GLU A 579 -12.49 -16.91 -10.62
CA GLU A 579 -12.91 -17.01 -12.02
C GLU A 579 -12.37 -15.83 -12.86
N ALA A 580 -12.26 -14.63 -12.26
CA ALA A 580 -11.66 -13.46 -12.92
C ALA A 580 -10.13 -13.59 -13.09
N MET A 581 -9.44 -14.17 -12.10
CA MET A 581 -7.98 -14.34 -12.16
C MET A 581 -7.56 -15.53 -13.04
N GLN A 582 -8.35 -16.60 -13.09
CA GLN A 582 -8.05 -17.83 -13.82
C GLN A 582 -9.30 -18.33 -14.58
N PRO A 583 -9.65 -17.74 -15.74
CA PRO A 583 -10.92 -17.98 -16.43
C PRO A 583 -11.07 -19.40 -17.01
N LYS A 584 -9.99 -20.18 -17.09
CA LYS A 584 -9.97 -21.56 -17.59
C LYS A 584 -10.04 -22.63 -16.49
N VAL A 585 -10.17 -22.22 -15.22
CA VAL A 585 -10.27 -23.11 -14.06
C VAL A 585 -11.73 -23.23 -13.64
N ARG A 586 -12.20 -24.44 -13.32
CA ARG A 586 -13.55 -24.61 -12.78
C ARG A 586 -13.53 -24.38 -11.28
N VAL A 587 -14.28 -23.38 -10.80
CA VAL A 587 -14.34 -23.05 -9.36
C VAL A 587 -15.65 -23.56 -8.76
N ARG A 588 -15.55 -24.38 -7.70
CA ARG A 588 -16.66 -24.97 -6.97
C ARG A 588 -16.60 -24.56 -5.50
N ILE A 589 -17.75 -24.31 -4.88
CA ILE A 589 -17.85 -24.03 -3.43
C ILE A 589 -18.41 -25.27 -2.74
N GLU A 590 -17.80 -25.67 -1.63
CA GLU A 590 -18.22 -26.78 -0.79
C GLU A 590 -18.36 -26.34 0.67
N ARG A 591 -19.32 -26.93 1.37
CA ARG A 591 -19.62 -26.61 2.78
C ARG A 591 -19.74 -27.87 3.59
N VAL A 592 -19.14 -27.85 4.77
CA VAL A 592 -19.22 -28.96 5.71
C VAL A 592 -19.50 -28.41 7.10
N ASP A 593 -20.55 -28.93 7.73
CA ASP A 593 -20.88 -28.63 9.12
C ASP A 593 -19.99 -29.43 10.06
N MET A 594 -19.47 -28.78 11.11
CA MET A 594 -18.69 -29.45 12.14
C MET A 594 -19.60 -30.26 13.07
N GLU A 595 -19.50 -31.59 13.04
CA GLU A 595 -19.99 -32.45 14.11
C GLU A 595 -19.02 -32.41 15.30
N GLY A 596 -19.19 -31.44 16.20
CA GLY A 596 -18.38 -31.30 17.41
C GLY A 596 -17.18 -30.33 17.28
N LYS A 597 -16.10 -30.55 18.05
CA LYS A 597 -14.95 -29.61 18.16
C LYS A 597 -13.78 -29.90 17.21
N ASP A 598 -13.89 -30.84 16.28
CA ASP A 598 -12.76 -31.29 15.45
C ASP A 598 -12.89 -30.88 13.98
N LYS A 599 -12.35 -29.70 13.67
CA LYS A 599 -12.35 -29.10 12.32
C LYS A 599 -11.47 -29.89 11.34
N ALA A 600 -10.37 -30.46 11.82
CA ALA A 600 -9.41 -31.15 10.95
C ALA A 600 -10.00 -32.47 10.42
N SER A 601 -10.74 -33.21 11.27
CA SER A 601 -11.42 -34.43 10.85
C SER A 601 -12.47 -34.19 9.77
N ALA A 602 -13.24 -33.08 9.85
CA ALA A 602 -14.21 -32.70 8.81
C ALA A 602 -13.53 -32.46 7.45
N ILE A 603 -12.40 -31.74 7.44
CA ILE A 603 -11.61 -31.47 6.23
C ILE A 603 -11.06 -32.77 5.64
N LEU A 604 -10.52 -33.68 6.46
CA LEU A 604 -9.99 -34.97 5.99
C LEU A 604 -11.06 -35.86 5.37
N ASN A 605 -12.26 -35.86 5.93
CA ASN A 605 -13.39 -36.60 5.37
C ASN A 605 -13.83 -36.02 4.02
N GLN A 606 -13.86 -34.69 3.91
CA GLN A 606 -14.19 -34.03 2.64
C GLN A 606 -13.13 -34.27 1.55
N CYS A 607 -11.84 -34.23 1.91
CA CYS A 607 -10.76 -34.58 0.98
C CYS A 607 -10.96 -35.99 0.38
N LYS A 608 -11.36 -36.95 1.22
CA LYS A 608 -11.62 -38.33 0.78
C LYS A 608 -12.88 -38.42 -0.08
N ALA A 609 -13.96 -37.78 0.33
CA ALA A 609 -15.24 -37.80 -0.38
C ALA A 609 -15.13 -37.23 -1.79
N LEU A 610 -14.38 -36.13 -1.96
CA LEU A 610 -14.22 -35.46 -3.24
C LEU A 610 -13.04 -35.99 -4.08
N SER A 611 -12.24 -36.91 -3.53
CA SER A 611 -10.99 -37.40 -4.13
C SER A 611 -10.04 -36.24 -4.49
N VAL A 612 -9.71 -35.43 -3.48
CA VAL A 612 -8.84 -34.24 -3.63
C VAL A 612 -7.38 -34.66 -3.81
N ASP A 613 -6.72 -34.10 -4.84
CA ASP A 613 -5.31 -34.35 -5.14
C ASP A 613 -4.38 -33.46 -4.32
N VAL A 614 -4.72 -32.18 -4.18
CA VAL A 614 -3.95 -31.18 -3.42
C VAL A 614 -4.86 -30.42 -2.45
N LEU A 615 -4.50 -30.44 -1.16
CA LEU A 615 -5.14 -29.64 -0.12
C LEU A 615 -4.22 -28.47 0.26
N VAL A 616 -4.73 -27.24 0.17
CA VAL A 616 -4.03 -26.02 0.58
C VAL A 616 -4.74 -25.39 1.78
N ILE A 617 -3.98 -25.11 2.84
CA ILE A 617 -4.51 -24.58 4.10
C ILE A 617 -3.69 -23.41 4.61
N GLY A 618 -4.35 -22.40 5.17
CA GLY A 618 -3.67 -21.28 5.84
C GLY A 618 -3.12 -21.71 7.20
N GLN A 619 -1.87 -21.32 7.50
CA GLN A 619 -1.21 -21.63 8.78
C GLN A 619 -0.91 -20.36 9.57
N ARG A 620 -1.19 -20.37 10.88
CA ARG A 620 -0.72 -19.33 11.82
C ARG A 620 0.68 -19.67 12.30
N ARG A 621 1.57 -18.66 12.35
CA ARG A 621 2.96 -18.68 12.90
C ARG A 621 3.59 -20.08 13.06
N SER A 622 4.62 -20.39 12.27
CA SER A 622 5.57 -21.47 12.60
C SER A 622 5.99 -21.37 14.07
N ILE A 623 5.56 -22.31 14.92
CA ILE A 623 5.95 -22.38 16.34
C ILE A 623 7.37 -22.96 16.37
N SER A 624 8.34 -22.12 16.07
CA SER A 624 9.74 -22.36 16.46
C SER A 624 10.06 -21.79 17.85
N ASN A 625 9.04 -21.36 18.62
CA ASN A 625 9.14 -20.84 19.98
C ASN A 625 8.25 -21.57 21.01
N ALA A 626 8.18 -22.90 20.97
CA ALA A 626 7.79 -23.71 22.12
C ALA A 626 8.99 -24.53 22.58
N ILE A 627 9.74 -23.98 23.54
CA ILE A 627 10.65 -24.74 24.38
C ILE A 627 9.79 -25.52 25.39
N LEU A 628 10.17 -26.80 25.64
CA LEU A 628 9.71 -27.74 26.68
C LEU A 628 8.52 -28.67 26.35
N GLY A 629 8.87 -29.95 26.15
CA GLY A 629 8.24 -31.08 26.85
C GLY A 629 6.84 -31.52 26.45
N CYS A 630 6.76 -32.59 25.65
CA CYS A 630 6.08 -33.85 25.99
C CYS A 630 5.86 -34.71 24.73
N ARG A 631 6.54 -35.86 24.67
CA ARG A 631 5.99 -37.02 23.94
C ARG A 631 4.71 -37.40 24.66
N LEU A 632 3.56 -37.28 23.99
CA LEU A 632 2.35 -37.99 24.38
C LEU A 632 1.88 -38.81 23.19
N SER A 633 2.15 -40.12 23.28
CA SER A 633 1.41 -41.16 22.60
C SER A 633 -0.07 -41.04 22.95
N GLY A 634 -0.94 -40.82 21.97
CA GLY A 634 -2.40 -40.88 22.16
C GLY A 634 -3.16 -39.90 21.27
N GLY A 635 -4.01 -40.43 20.39
CA GLY A 635 -4.80 -39.68 19.41
C GLY A 635 -5.85 -38.74 20.00
N SER A 636 -5.42 -37.57 20.48
CA SER A 636 -6.32 -36.43 20.75
C SER A 636 -5.71 -35.14 20.21
N THR A 637 -6.54 -34.29 19.61
CA THR A 637 -6.20 -32.96 19.03
C THR A 637 -5.81 -31.91 20.09
N LYS A 638 -5.60 -32.30 21.35
CA LYS A 638 -5.22 -31.37 22.42
C LYS A 638 -3.71 -31.07 22.36
N GLY A 639 -3.37 -30.05 21.59
CA GLY A 639 -2.06 -29.38 21.65
C GLY A 639 -1.38 -29.11 20.30
N MET A 640 -1.95 -29.61 19.19
CA MET A 640 -1.37 -29.51 17.85
C MET A 640 -2.23 -28.58 16.98
N ASP A 641 -1.61 -27.70 16.19
CA ASP A 641 -2.34 -26.82 15.26
C ASP A 641 -3.05 -27.66 14.18
N ASN A 642 -4.27 -27.26 13.80
CA ASN A 642 -5.07 -27.97 12.80
C ASN A 642 -4.30 -28.14 11.48
N ALA A 643 -3.47 -27.16 11.13
CA ALA A 643 -2.65 -27.21 9.93
C ALA A 643 -1.58 -28.32 9.98
N GLU A 644 -0.89 -28.47 11.11
CA GLU A 644 0.13 -29.50 11.27
C GLU A 644 -0.51 -30.90 11.28
N TYR A 645 -1.66 -31.05 11.95
CA TYR A 645 -2.41 -32.29 11.96
C TYR A 645 -2.86 -32.70 10.54
N LEU A 646 -3.35 -31.76 9.73
CA LEU A 646 -3.76 -32.01 8.34
C LEU A 646 -2.58 -32.37 7.43
N ILE A 647 -1.42 -31.74 7.63
CA ILE A 647 -0.20 -32.04 6.86
C ILE A 647 0.29 -33.46 7.14
N GLU A 648 0.20 -33.92 8.39
CA GLU A 648 0.65 -35.25 8.79
C GLU A 648 -0.34 -36.36 8.40
N ASN A 649 -1.65 -36.06 8.40
CA ASN A 649 -2.71 -37.06 8.26
C ASN A 649 -3.50 -37.02 6.94
N CYS A 650 -3.32 -36.02 6.04
CA CYS A 650 -3.94 -36.10 4.71
C CYS A 650 -3.30 -37.23 3.90
N LYS A 651 -4.15 -38.00 3.19
CA LYS A 651 -3.69 -38.93 2.15
C LYS A 651 -3.28 -38.21 0.86
N CYS A 652 -3.84 -37.03 0.64
CA CYS A 652 -3.55 -36.11 -0.45
C CYS A 652 -2.26 -35.33 -0.21
N THR A 653 -1.74 -34.63 -1.24
CA THR A 653 -0.66 -33.66 -1.03
C THR A 653 -1.20 -32.48 -0.24
N CYS A 654 -0.72 -32.26 0.98
CA CYS A 654 -1.18 -31.18 1.85
C CYS A 654 -0.08 -30.11 2.02
N VAL A 655 -0.44 -28.86 1.75
CA VAL A 655 0.44 -27.69 1.84
C VAL A 655 -0.14 -26.67 2.80
N GLY A 656 0.56 -26.44 3.91
CA GLY A 656 0.33 -25.32 4.81
C GLY A 656 1.02 -24.07 4.30
N VAL A 657 0.27 -22.99 4.13
CA VAL A 657 0.76 -21.71 3.59
C VAL A 657 0.72 -20.64 4.68
N GLN A 658 1.86 -20.01 4.91
CA GLN A 658 1.98 -18.83 5.76
C GLN A 658 2.51 -17.65 4.94
N LYS A 659 1.68 -16.63 4.73
CA LYS A 659 2.11 -15.36 4.12
C LYS A 659 2.91 -14.54 5.14
N LYS A 660 4.13 -14.11 4.78
CA LYS A 660 5.02 -13.33 5.66
C LYS A 660 4.89 -11.83 5.36
N GLY A 661 3.85 -11.20 5.90
CA GLY A 661 3.60 -9.76 5.68
C GLY A 661 3.12 -9.45 4.25
N GLN A 662 3.04 -8.17 3.89
CA GLN A 662 2.58 -7.77 2.55
C GLN A 662 3.63 -8.06 1.45
N ASN A 663 4.93 -8.04 1.77
CA ASN A 663 6.05 -8.15 0.80
C ASN A 663 7.02 -9.32 1.05
N GLY A 664 6.77 -10.23 2.01
CA GLY A 664 7.76 -11.22 2.44
C GLY A 664 7.59 -12.64 1.89
N GLY A 665 6.96 -12.84 0.74
CA GLY A 665 6.77 -14.17 0.14
C GLY A 665 5.96 -15.15 1.01
N TYR A 666 6.10 -16.45 0.72
CA TYR A 666 5.35 -17.51 1.40
C TYR A 666 6.28 -18.52 2.07
N VAL A 667 5.93 -18.90 3.31
CA VAL A 667 6.48 -20.09 3.96
C VAL A 667 5.52 -21.24 3.77
N LEU A 668 6.02 -22.32 3.19
CA LEU A 668 5.28 -23.53 2.90
C LEU A 668 5.71 -24.65 3.85
N ASN A 669 4.72 -25.36 4.40
CA ASN A 669 4.92 -26.56 5.19
C ASN A 669 4.23 -27.73 4.52
N THR A 670 4.98 -28.80 4.25
CA THR A 670 4.47 -30.05 3.71
C THR A 670 5.02 -31.22 4.51
N ARG A 671 4.47 -32.42 4.30
CA ARG A 671 4.90 -33.62 5.03
C ARG A 671 6.38 -33.95 4.82
N LYS A 672 6.93 -33.64 3.64
CA LYS A 672 8.33 -33.95 3.27
C LYS A 672 9.29 -32.75 3.46
N HIS A 673 8.79 -31.52 3.36
CA HIS A 673 9.60 -30.30 3.52
C HIS A 673 8.98 -29.40 4.59
N ARG A 674 9.67 -29.30 5.73
CA ARG A 674 9.30 -28.38 6.82
C ARG A 674 9.98 -27.02 6.59
N ASN A 675 9.19 -25.94 6.59
CA ASN A 675 9.57 -24.54 6.41
C ASN A 675 10.33 -24.26 5.10
N PHE A 676 9.74 -24.63 3.97
CA PHE A 676 10.24 -24.28 2.65
C PHE A 676 9.86 -22.83 2.31
N TRP A 677 10.84 -21.97 2.03
CA TRP A 677 10.59 -20.59 1.62
C TRP A 677 10.47 -20.50 0.11
N LEU A 678 9.35 -19.96 -0.37
CA LEU A 678 9.14 -19.63 -1.77
C LEU A 678 9.10 -18.11 -1.90
N LEU A 679 10.06 -17.56 -2.63
CA LEU A 679 10.22 -16.12 -2.85
C LEU A 679 9.43 -15.60 -4.07
N ALA A 680 8.75 -16.51 -4.77
CA ALA A 680 8.13 -16.29 -6.08
C ALA A 680 7.02 -15.24 -6.08
#